data_AF-A0AAV5TFS8-F1
#
_entry.id   AF-A0AAV5TFS8-F1
#
_cell.length_a   1.000
_cell.length_b   1.000
_cell.length_c   1.000
_cell.angle_alpha   90.00
_cell.angle_beta   90.00
_cell.angle_gamma   90.00
#
_symmetry.space_group_name_H-M   'P 1'
#
loop_
_entity.id
_entity.type
_entity.pdbx_description
1 polymer ?
#
loop_
_entity_poly.entity_id
_entity_poly.type
_entity_poly.pdbx_seq_one_letter_code
_entity_poly.pdbx_strand_id
1 'polypeptide(L)'
;MWSYGADEENKARYVMCVAEGASLCKTCNPSLITEITGQFFVPFEPVTPDESGTCTKRTYICKGPRNGISVVINDGDIGDDDLDGVIAVTVTCSEDGNAWMFEAQDGTLKAITRLGCMSAAAAPDCQKCDPALITVLTEGEMIVDFDSINIDTSGKCKKRTYVCKGPPKGTAVVVNDGGNIGDADLDGEEDGVVAVELTCSDDGKAWIFTSPDVADPPTAVTTLGCTNGVVAPTGCNACPDPILKTTGSGSFDPVIPDTSDVCKEITVVCKGNAGNVNLEFIKDGTSQSTLADGDVGAPVDGLITITATCNGDGNAWAFGETLFTALECASGPLLVTPCKECAAPKLMSTAPGAFDQPTTDITGTCTTMTFVCKGTVGDTNLELLDAGTSLITLDDGFLGELDGQITITAKCKSDNTAWDFMGGQFTALNCASGPPVECQKCDASLITVLTEGNMIVPFDSIKDNTDGMCKKRTYVCKGPPSSTAVVINDMEIPDNGLDELNDGVVTVEMTCSEDGKAWTLSGDTITTLGCTNGVVAPAGCNACTNPSLTPTGTGAFDPINTDNSGVCTVITVTCKGTEGETKLKLFNVGNSVKNLEDGDLDTLADGQITLTATCNGDGNAWVFDALGTDILFTALECASA
;
A
#
# COMPACT_ATOMS: atom_id res chain seq x y z
N MET A 1 6.94 -74.31 -12.32
CA MET A 1 7.07 -75.00 -13.64
C MET A 1 8.08 -76.16 -13.53
N TRP A 2 7.91 -77.27 -14.24
CA TRP A 2 8.90 -78.36 -14.30
C TRP A 2 9.75 -78.21 -15.57
N SER A 3 11.06 -78.03 -15.43
CA SER A 3 11.99 -78.15 -16.56
C SER A 3 12.84 -79.41 -16.38
N TYR A 4 12.89 -80.22 -17.43
CA TYR A 4 13.65 -81.46 -17.48
C TYR A 4 14.86 -81.23 -18.38
N GLY A 5 16.05 -81.11 -17.79
CA GLY A 5 17.31 -81.09 -18.50
C GLY A 5 18.00 -82.44 -18.32
N ALA A 6 18.19 -83.18 -19.40
CA ALA A 6 19.07 -84.35 -19.43
C ALA A 6 20.34 -83.99 -20.19
N ASP A 7 21.49 -84.26 -19.61
CA ASP A 7 22.79 -84.28 -20.27
C ASP A 7 23.18 -85.71 -20.69
N GLU A 8 24.08 -85.82 -21.68
CA GLU A 8 24.33 -87.02 -22.52
C GLU A 8 24.91 -88.25 -21.79
N GLU A 9 25.05 -88.25 -20.46
CA GLU A 9 25.60 -89.39 -19.69
C GLU A 9 24.64 -90.03 -18.68
N ASN A 10 23.33 -89.75 -18.77
CA ASN A 10 22.28 -90.60 -18.19
C ASN A 10 22.49 -90.95 -16.69
N LYS A 11 22.84 -89.95 -15.87
CA LYS A 11 22.88 -90.07 -14.41
C LYS A 11 22.10 -88.94 -13.76
N ALA A 12 20.88 -89.24 -13.35
CA ALA A 12 20.07 -88.36 -12.51
C ALA A 12 20.78 -88.05 -11.18
N ARG A 13 20.77 -86.78 -10.76
CA ARG A 13 20.76 -86.37 -9.34
C ARG A 13 20.44 -84.87 -9.17
N TYR A 14 19.59 -84.62 -8.16
CA TYR A 14 19.11 -83.36 -7.58
C TYR A 14 17.81 -82.77 -8.16
N VAL A 15 16.70 -83.11 -7.48
CA VAL A 15 15.47 -82.33 -7.43
C VAL A 15 15.67 -81.26 -6.36
N MET A 16 15.78 -79.99 -6.75
CA MET A 16 15.62 -78.87 -5.84
C MET A 16 14.18 -78.38 -5.94
N CYS A 17 13.41 -78.52 -4.85
CA CYS A 17 12.22 -77.71 -4.65
C CYS A 17 12.68 -76.28 -4.37
N VAL A 18 12.55 -75.39 -5.34
CA VAL A 18 12.43 -73.96 -5.05
C VAL A 18 10.95 -73.72 -4.81
N ALA A 19 10.58 -73.48 -3.56
CA ALA A 19 9.24 -73.00 -3.25
C ALA A 19 9.11 -71.59 -3.87
N GLU A 20 8.40 -71.48 -4.99
CA GLU A 20 7.82 -70.21 -5.43
C GLU A 20 6.86 -69.79 -4.31
N GLY A 21 7.34 -68.93 -3.42
CA GLY A 21 6.50 -68.17 -2.54
C GLY A 21 5.65 -67.26 -3.42
N ALA A 22 4.47 -67.74 -3.80
CA ALA A 22 3.39 -66.84 -4.19
C ALA A 22 3.17 -65.93 -2.99
N SER A 23 3.71 -64.70 -3.06
CA SER A 23 3.40 -63.66 -2.10
C SER A 23 1.90 -63.45 -2.18
N LEU A 24 1.19 -63.97 -1.18
CA LEU A 24 -0.22 -63.67 -0.96
C LEU A 24 -0.26 -62.19 -0.57
N CYS A 25 -0.37 -61.32 -1.57
CA CYS A 25 -0.56 -59.89 -1.37
C CYS A 25 -1.83 -59.72 -0.52
N LYS A 26 -1.68 -59.10 0.64
CA LYS A 26 -2.78 -58.86 1.57
C LYS A 26 -3.62 -57.67 1.09
N THR A 27 -4.89 -57.63 1.48
CA THR A 27 -5.71 -56.43 1.38
C THR A 27 -5.26 -55.40 2.42
N CYS A 28 -4.89 -54.20 1.98
CA CYS A 28 -4.62 -53.07 2.88
C CYS A 28 -5.92 -52.52 3.46
N ASN A 29 -5.89 -52.10 4.72
CA ASN A 29 -7.03 -51.43 5.34
C ASN A 29 -7.24 -50.05 4.66
N PRO A 30 -8.46 -49.74 4.17
CA PRO A 30 -8.77 -48.44 3.58
C PRO A 30 -8.47 -47.24 4.51
N SER A 31 -8.53 -47.44 5.83
CA SER A 31 -8.29 -46.38 6.82
C SER A 31 -6.82 -46.00 7.01
N LEU A 32 -5.89 -46.61 6.24
CA LEU A 32 -4.47 -46.26 6.28
C LEU A 32 -4.14 -44.98 5.50
N ILE A 33 -5.04 -44.51 4.64
CA ILE A 33 -4.97 -43.18 4.02
C ILE A 33 -5.99 -42.27 4.73
N THR A 34 -5.51 -41.12 5.21
CA THR A 34 -6.38 -40.06 5.71
C THR A 34 -6.61 -39.04 4.58
N GLU A 35 -7.87 -38.86 4.18
CA GLU A 35 -8.23 -37.81 3.24
C GLU A 35 -8.12 -36.43 3.93
N ILE A 36 -7.39 -35.51 3.30
CA ILE A 36 -7.28 -34.13 3.79
C ILE A 36 -8.58 -33.42 3.44
N THR A 37 -9.22 -32.85 4.46
CA THR A 37 -10.44 -32.03 4.30
C THR A 37 -10.13 -30.59 4.71
N GLY A 38 -10.76 -29.63 4.04
CA GLY A 38 -10.56 -28.19 4.28
C GLY A 38 -11.24 -27.35 3.20
N GLN A 39 -11.26 -26.03 3.38
CA GLN A 39 -11.98 -25.11 2.50
C GLN A 39 -11.50 -25.16 1.02
N PHE A 40 -10.27 -25.60 0.79
CA PHE A 40 -9.65 -25.70 -0.55
C PHE A 40 -9.58 -27.13 -1.09
N PHE A 41 -10.13 -28.12 -0.36
CA PHE A 41 -10.08 -29.52 -0.74
C PHE A 41 -11.45 -30.01 -1.21
N VAL A 42 -11.51 -30.56 -2.42
CA VAL A 42 -12.74 -31.19 -2.95
C VAL A 42 -12.70 -32.71 -2.71
N PRO A 43 -13.85 -33.37 -2.48
CA PRO A 43 -13.89 -34.82 -2.28
C PRO A 43 -13.45 -35.57 -3.53
N PHE A 44 -12.72 -36.68 -3.36
CA PHE A 44 -12.43 -37.60 -4.46
C PHE A 44 -13.72 -38.29 -4.94
N GLU A 45 -13.84 -38.51 -6.25
CA GLU A 45 -14.92 -39.36 -6.75
C GLU A 45 -14.66 -40.84 -6.35
N PRO A 46 -15.67 -41.54 -5.82
CA PRO A 46 -15.52 -42.92 -5.41
C PRO A 46 -15.35 -43.81 -6.64
N VAL A 47 -14.18 -44.46 -6.76
CA VAL A 47 -13.95 -45.50 -7.76
C VAL A 47 -14.13 -46.88 -7.13
N THR A 48 -14.74 -47.80 -7.86
CA THR A 48 -14.87 -49.20 -7.44
C THR A 48 -13.47 -49.85 -7.42
N PRO A 49 -13.06 -50.54 -6.34
CA PRO A 49 -11.76 -51.21 -6.29
C PRO A 49 -11.60 -52.19 -7.46
N ASP A 50 -10.46 -52.13 -8.15
CA ASP A 50 -10.11 -53.14 -9.14
C ASP A 50 -9.51 -54.35 -8.42
N GLU A 51 -10.35 -55.37 -8.20
CA GLU A 51 -9.97 -56.63 -7.57
C GLU A 51 -9.45 -57.68 -8.57
N SER A 52 -9.23 -57.31 -9.84
CA SER A 52 -8.87 -58.27 -10.89
C SER A 52 -7.37 -58.64 -10.95
N GLY A 53 -6.51 -57.98 -10.16
CA GLY A 53 -5.07 -58.19 -10.11
C GLY A 53 -4.55 -58.89 -8.85
N THR A 54 -3.27 -59.28 -8.85
CA THR A 54 -2.59 -59.99 -7.74
C THR A 54 -2.40 -59.16 -6.47
N CYS A 55 -2.52 -57.82 -6.52
CA CYS A 55 -2.54 -56.95 -5.34
C CYS A 55 -3.67 -55.92 -5.50
N THR A 56 -4.37 -55.58 -4.40
CA THR A 56 -5.47 -54.62 -4.42
C THR A 56 -4.99 -53.25 -4.85
N LYS A 57 -5.60 -52.69 -5.89
CA LYS A 57 -5.38 -51.32 -6.37
C LYS A 57 -6.57 -50.44 -6.02
N ARG A 58 -6.29 -49.16 -5.79
CA ARG A 58 -7.32 -48.14 -5.60
C ARG A 58 -6.98 -46.90 -6.40
N THR A 59 -7.93 -46.39 -7.15
CA THR A 59 -7.77 -45.15 -7.92
C THR A 59 -8.60 -44.05 -7.27
N TYR A 60 -7.99 -42.90 -7.07
CA TYR A 60 -8.59 -41.68 -6.55
C TYR A 60 -8.70 -40.69 -7.71
N ILE A 61 -9.92 -40.23 -8.00
CA ILE A 61 -10.16 -39.28 -9.10
C ILE A 61 -10.48 -37.92 -8.49
N CYS A 62 -9.64 -36.94 -8.82
CA CYS A 62 -9.75 -35.55 -8.39
C CYS A 62 -10.25 -34.73 -9.58
N LYS A 63 -11.47 -34.19 -9.48
CA LYS A 63 -12.09 -33.38 -10.53
C LYS A 63 -12.31 -31.95 -10.06
N GLY A 64 -12.13 -31.00 -10.97
CA GLY A 64 -12.22 -29.58 -10.70
C GLY A 64 -12.27 -28.77 -12.00
N PRO A 65 -12.27 -27.43 -11.92
CA PRO A 65 -12.21 -26.58 -13.11
C PRO A 65 -10.92 -26.85 -13.90
N ARG A 66 -10.96 -26.71 -15.23
CA ARG A 66 -9.91 -27.12 -16.19
C ARG A 66 -8.50 -26.54 -15.93
N ASN A 67 -8.36 -25.59 -15.01
CA ASN A 67 -7.08 -25.02 -14.62
C ASN A 67 -7.00 -24.98 -13.09
N GLY A 68 -6.01 -25.67 -12.50
CA GLY A 68 -5.64 -25.49 -11.09
C GLY A 68 -6.00 -26.64 -10.16
N ILE A 69 -6.09 -27.88 -10.63
CA ILE A 69 -6.23 -29.02 -9.72
C ILE A 69 -4.84 -29.53 -9.35
N SER A 70 -4.67 -29.88 -8.08
CA SER A 70 -3.47 -30.49 -7.54
C SER A 70 -3.85 -31.65 -6.62
N VAL A 71 -3.06 -32.73 -6.63
CA VAL A 71 -3.18 -33.78 -5.62
C VAL A 71 -1.99 -33.71 -4.67
N VAL A 72 -2.27 -33.50 -3.38
CA VAL A 72 -1.26 -33.48 -2.32
C VAL A 72 -1.06 -34.88 -1.77
N ILE A 73 0.17 -35.39 -1.82
CA ILE A 73 0.58 -36.67 -1.23
C ILE A 73 1.63 -36.40 -0.14
N ASN A 74 1.29 -36.71 1.11
CA ASN A 74 2.19 -36.52 2.28
C ASN A 74 2.92 -35.17 2.29
N ASP A 75 2.18 -34.08 2.05
CA ASP A 75 2.67 -32.69 2.03
C ASP A 75 3.55 -32.29 0.81
N GLY A 76 3.62 -33.12 -0.24
CA GLY A 76 4.16 -32.77 -1.56
C GLY A 76 3.06 -32.69 -2.64
N ASP A 77 3.26 -31.82 -3.64
CA ASP A 77 2.28 -31.53 -4.69
C ASP A 77 2.56 -32.33 -5.99
N ILE A 78 1.50 -32.86 -6.60
CA ILE A 78 1.48 -33.40 -7.97
C ILE A 78 0.47 -32.57 -8.77
N GLY A 79 0.98 -31.67 -9.62
CA GLY A 79 0.18 -30.84 -10.51
C GLY A 79 -0.40 -31.62 -11.70
N ASP A 80 -1.54 -31.13 -12.22
CA ASP A 80 -2.11 -31.55 -13.49
C ASP A 80 -1.36 -30.89 -14.65
N ASP A 81 -0.55 -31.65 -15.39
CA ASP A 81 0.14 -31.18 -16.59
C ASP A 81 -0.77 -31.24 -17.85
N ASP A 82 -1.94 -31.90 -17.78
CA ASP A 82 -2.73 -32.29 -18.95
C ASP A 82 -3.97 -31.39 -19.22
N LEU A 83 -4.22 -30.35 -18.40
CA LEU A 83 -5.27 -29.31 -18.55
C LEU A 83 -6.71 -29.83 -18.76
N ASP A 84 -6.97 -31.11 -18.46
CA ASP A 84 -8.28 -31.73 -18.67
C ASP A 84 -9.20 -31.61 -17.43
N GLY A 85 -8.65 -31.16 -16.31
CA GLY A 85 -9.37 -30.98 -15.06
C GLY A 85 -9.66 -32.29 -14.33
N VAL A 86 -8.89 -33.35 -14.60
CA VAL A 86 -9.04 -34.67 -13.98
C VAL A 86 -7.67 -35.30 -13.65
N ILE A 87 -7.27 -35.29 -12.38
CA ILE A 87 -6.11 -36.07 -11.92
C ILE A 87 -6.58 -37.42 -11.39
N ALA A 88 -6.04 -38.52 -11.91
CA ALA A 88 -6.27 -39.87 -11.40
C ALA A 88 -5.02 -40.44 -10.73
N VAL A 89 -5.05 -40.65 -9.41
CA VAL A 89 -3.95 -41.25 -8.65
C VAL A 89 -4.28 -42.69 -8.32
N THR A 90 -3.46 -43.63 -8.81
CA THR A 90 -3.60 -45.07 -8.49
C THR A 90 -2.58 -45.48 -7.44
N VAL A 91 -3.07 -46.04 -6.34
CA VAL A 91 -2.27 -46.59 -5.25
C VAL A 91 -2.38 -48.11 -5.22
N THR A 92 -1.29 -48.79 -4.86
CA THR A 92 -1.21 -50.25 -4.76
C THR A 92 -0.87 -50.63 -3.32
N CYS A 93 -1.54 -51.64 -2.77
CA CYS A 93 -1.20 -52.14 -1.44
C CYS A 93 0.19 -52.77 -1.40
N SER A 94 0.97 -52.49 -0.36
CA SER A 94 2.28 -53.11 -0.11
C SER A 94 2.15 -54.63 0.11
N GLU A 95 3.21 -55.38 -0.20
CA GLU A 95 3.20 -56.86 -0.08
C GLU A 95 2.90 -57.34 1.36
N ASP A 96 3.28 -56.55 2.36
CA ASP A 96 3.06 -56.87 3.78
C ASP A 96 1.64 -56.50 4.28
N GLY A 97 0.88 -55.74 3.49
CA GLY A 97 -0.49 -55.29 3.78
C GLY A 97 -0.59 -54.05 4.67
N ASN A 98 0.52 -53.39 4.99
CA ASN A 98 0.56 -52.35 6.01
C ASN A 98 0.59 -50.91 5.46
N ALA A 99 0.75 -50.72 4.15
CA ALA A 99 0.82 -49.40 3.54
C ALA A 99 0.22 -49.36 2.14
N TRP A 100 -0.33 -48.20 1.77
CA TRP A 100 -0.66 -47.90 0.38
C TRP A 100 0.54 -47.24 -0.28
N MET A 101 0.94 -47.73 -1.45
CA MET A 101 2.11 -47.27 -2.19
C MET A 101 1.68 -46.56 -3.47
N PHE A 102 2.31 -45.42 -3.78
CA PHE A 102 2.20 -44.73 -5.06
C PHE A 102 3.54 -44.75 -5.78
N GLU A 103 3.51 -44.94 -7.09
CA GLU A 103 4.68 -44.87 -7.95
C GLU A 103 4.83 -43.44 -8.45
N ALA A 104 5.86 -42.75 -7.97
CA ALA A 104 6.18 -41.41 -8.45
C ALA A 104 6.67 -41.43 -9.90
N GLN A 105 6.71 -40.27 -10.57
CA GLN A 105 7.14 -40.17 -11.97
C GLN A 105 8.55 -40.73 -12.23
N ASP A 106 9.42 -40.77 -11.21
CA ASP A 106 10.75 -41.36 -11.27
C ASP A 106 10.78 -42.90 -11.13
N GLY A 107 9.61 -43.54 -11.01
CA GLY A 107 9.44 -44.98 -10.81
C GLY A 107 9.64 -45.43 -9.35
N THR A 108 9.83 -44.51 -8.40
CA THR A 108 9.98 -44.88 -6.98
C THR A 108 8.64 -45.11 -6.29
N LEU A 109 8.54 -46.20 -5.53
CA LEU A 109 7.37 -46.49 -4.71
C LEU A 109 7.47 -45.76 -3.37
N LYS A 110 6.49 -44.91 -3.06
CA LYS A 110 6.39 -44.15 -1.80
C LYS A 110 5.12 -44.54 -1.04
N ALA A 111 5.25 -44.72 0.27
CA ALA A 111 4.11 -45.00 1.15
C ALA A 111 3.27 -43.72 1.36
N ILE A 112 1.95 -43.83 1.28
CA ILE A 112 1.02 -42.71 1.43
C ILE A 112 0.23 -42.87 2.73
N THR A 113 0.23 -41.81 3.54
CA THR A 113 -0.58 -41.70 4.74
C THR A 113 -1.63 -40.61 4.62
N ARG A 114 -1.43 -39.61 3.75
CA ARG A 114 -2.35 -38.49 3.52
C ARG A 114 -2.53 -38.20 2.03
N LEU A 115 -3.79 -37.96 1.64
CA LEU A 115 -4.16 -37.63 0.26
C LEU A 115 -5.19 -36.49 0.25
N GLY A 116 -4.95 -35.42 -0.51
CA GLY A 116 -5.88 -34.30 -0.66
C GLY A 116 -6.03 -33.89 -2.12
N CYS A 117 -7.25 -33.55 -2.54
CA CYS A 117 -7.53 -33.01 -3.87
C CYS A 117 -7.77 -31.51 -3.73
N MET A 118 -6.78 -30.68 -4.08
CA MET A 118 -6.89 -29.22 -4.03
C MET A 118 -7.47 -28.72 -5.34
N SER A 119 -8.52 -27.91 -5.26
CA SER A 119 -8.91 -27.04 -6.37
C SER A 119 -8.33 -25.66 -6.09
N ALA A 120 -7.61 -25.09 -7.06
CA ALA A 120 -7.26 -23.68 -7.06
C ALA A 120 -8.53 -22.90 -6.73
N ALA A 121 -8.40 -21.94 -5.81
CA ALA A 121 -9.46 -20.99 -5.54
C ALA A 121 -10.00 -20.50 -6.89
N ALA A 122 -11.33 -20.49 -7.05
CA ALA A 122 -11.98 -20.06 -8.28
C ALA A 122 -11.26 -18.81 -8.80
N ALA A 123 -10.78 -18.88 -10.05
CA ALA A 123 -9.99 -17.82 -10.67
C ALA A 123 -10.59 -16.47 -10.28
N PRO A 124 -9.83 -15.61 -9.58
CA PRO A 124 -10.40 -14.43 -9.01
C PRO A 124 -10.88 -13.50 -10.12
N ASP A 125 -11.98 -12.84 -9.83
CA ASP A 125 -12.85 -12.22 -10.80
C ASP A 125 -12.29 -10.84 -11.15
N CYS A 126 -11.18 -10.78 -11.89
CA CYS A 126 -10.56 -9.53 -12.37
C CYS A 126 -11.44 -8.75 -13.37
N GLN A 127 -12.71 -9.14 -13.51
CA GLN A 127 -13.79 -8.35 -14.10
C GLN A 127 -14.53 -7.46 -13.08
N LYS A 128 -14.25 -7.62 -11.78
CA LYS A 128 -14.99 -6.97 -10.69
C LYS A 128 -14.33 -5.75 -10.06
N CYS A 129 -13.19 -5.26 -10.56
CA CYS A 129 -12.63 -4.02 -9.99
C CYS A 129 -13.67 -2.91 -10.01
N ASP A 130 -13.92 -2.40 -8.79
CA ASP A 130 -14.84 -1.32 -8.55
C ASP A 130 -14.22 -0.03 -9.13
N PRO A 131 -14.98 0.71 -9.96
CA PRO A 131 -14.64 2.07 -10.35
C PRO A 131 -14.11 2.98 -9.24
N ALA A 132 -14.64 2.85 -8.02
CA ALA A 132 -14.36 3.70 -6.88
C ALA A 132 -12.99 3.43 -6.20
N LEU A 133 -12.27 2.39 -6.65
CA LEU A 133 -10.91 2.11 -6.17
C LEU A 133 -9.86 3.14 -6.65
N ILE A 134 -10.23 4.00 -7.60
CA ILE A 134 -9.40 5.13 -8.05
C ILE A 134 -10.17 6.42 -7.75
N THR A 135 -9.56 7.31 -6.99
CA THR A 135 -10.00 8.69 -6.85
C THR A 135 -9.51 9.48 -8.05
N VAL A 136 -10.44 9.97 -8.88
CA VAL A 136 -10.13 10.91 -9.96
C VAL A 136 -10.11 12.31 -9.35
N LEU A 137 -8.96 12.97 -9.40
CA LEU A 137 -8.80 14.35 -8.98
C LEU A 137 -9.57 15.24 -9.96
N THR A 138 -10.52 16.02 -9.44
CA THR A 138 -11.32 17.01 -10.19
C THR A 138 -11.05 18.44 -9.73
N GLU A 139 -10.30 18.63 -8.64
CA GLU A 139 -9.99 19.93 -8.06
C GLU A 139 -8.48 20.11 -7.84
N GLY A 140 -7.99 21.31 -8.09
CA GLY A 140 -6.57 21.71 -7.99
C GLY A 140 -6.24 22.79 -9.02
N GLU A 141 -5.25 23.65 -8.75
CA GLU A 141 -4.95 24.82 -9.61
C GLU A 141 -4.53 24.45 -11.05
N MET A 142 -4.29 23.17 -11.36
CA MET A 142 -3.86 22.68 -12.67
C MET A 142 -4.61 21.40 -13.12
N ILE A 143 -5.56 20.93 -12.32
CA ILE A 143 -6.33 19.72 -12.62
C ILE A 143 -7.46 20.08 -13.59
N VAL A 144 -7.56 19.31 -14.66
CA VAL A 144 -8.68 19.35 -15.61
C VAL A 144 -9.34 17.98 -15.68
N ASP A 145 -10.57 17.94 -16.16
CA ASP A 145 -11.26 16.67 -16.35
C ASP A 145 -10.62 15.85 -17.48
N PHE A 146 -10.68 14.52 -17.33
CA PHE A 146 -10.35 13.60 -18.41
C PHE A 146 -11.35 13.76 -19.55
N ASP A 147 -10.85 13.84 -20.79
CA ASP A 147 -11.66 13.96 -22.01
C ASP A 147 -12.52 12.72 -22.25
N SER A 148 -12.00 11.54 -21.90
CA SER A 148 -12.80 10.33 -21.87
C SER A 148 -12.26 9.29 -20.89
N ILE A 149 -13.17 8.49 -20.35
CA ILE A 149 -12.87 7.32 -19.52
C ILE A 149 -13.58 6.12 -20.16
N ASN A 150 -12.81 5.23 -20.77
CA ASN A 150 -13.33 4.04 -21.45
C ASN A 150 -13.12 2.80 -20.59
N ILE A 151 -14.13 1.92 -20.54
CA ILE A 151 -14.05 0.64 -19.84
C ILE A 151 -14.13 -0.48 -20.87
N ASP A 152 -13.06 -1.27 -20.99
CA ASP A 152 -13.04 -2.47 -21.83
C ASP A 152 -13.25 -3.72 -20.95
N THR A 153 -14.31 -4.47 -21.27
CA THR A 153 -14.70 -5.73 -20.61
C THR A 153 -14.54 -6.94 -21.54
N SER A 154 -13.98 -6.75 -22.73
CA SER A 154 -13.85 -7.80 -23.75
C SER A 154 -12.70 -8.78 -23.48
N GLY A 155 -11.75 -8.42 -22.61
CA GLY A 155 -10.58 -9.22 -22.23
C GLY A 155 -10.79 -10.17 -21.03
N LYS A 156 -9.71 -10.86 -20.62
CA LYS A 156 -9.72 -11.71 -19.40
C LYS A 156 -9.89 -10.88 -18.13
N CYS A 157 -9.25 -9.73 -18.06
CA CYS A 157 -9.43 -8.75 -16.98
C CYS A 157 -10.00 -7.45 -17.56
N LYS A 158 -10.78 -6.76 -16.74
CA LYS A 158 -11.36 -5.46 -17.08
C LYS A 158 -10.25 -4.43 -17.18
N LYS A 159 -10.30 -3.61 -18.23
CA LYS A 159 -9.37 -2.50 -18.45
C LYS A 159 -10.09 -1.17 -18.37
N ARG A 160 -9.37 -0.14 -17.96
CA ARG A 160 -9.82 1.24 -17.95
C ARG A 160 -8.82 2.13 -18.64
N THR A 161 -9.27 2.94 -19.58
CA THR A 161 -8.44 3.90 -20.29
C THR A 161 -8.89 5.30 -19.96
N TYR A 162 -7.98 6.11 -19.43
CA TYR A 162 -8.19 7.51 -19.11
C TYR A 162 -7.46 8.35 -20.16
N VAL A 163 -8.20 9.19 -20.89
CA VAL A 163 -7.65 10.06 -21.93
C VAL A 163 -7.67 11.49 -21.43
N CYS A 164 -6.49 12.08 -21.29
CA CYS A 164 -6.26 13.46 -20.90
C CYS A 164 -5.92 14.25 -22.17
N LYS A 165 -6.62 15.36 -22.42
CA LYS A 165 -6.36 16.22 -23.58
C LYS A 165 -6.08 17.65 -23.18
N GLY A 166 -5.08 18.25 -23.84
CA GLY A 166 -4.74 19.64 -23.64
C GLY A 166 -3.77 20.19 -24.67
N PRO A 167 -3.08 21.30 -24.34
CA PRO A 167 -2.09 21.89 -25.23
C PRO A 167 -0.85 20.97 -25.38
N PRO A 168 -0.27 20.86 -26.58
CA PRO A 168 1.00 20.16 -26.80
C PRO A 168 2.06 20.64 -25.81
N LYS A 169 2.77 19.71 -25.16
CA LYS A 169 3.81 19.96 -24.13
C LYS A 169 3.33 20.49 -22.76
N GLY A 170 2.07 20.28 -22.41
CA GLY A 170 1.56 20.66 -21.08
C GLY A 170 0.55 19.69 -20.50
N THR A 171 0.24 18.61 -21.22
CA THR A 171 -0.72 17.59 -20.81
C THR A 171 0.01 16.45 -20.14
N ALA A 172 -0.38 16.14 -18.91
CA ALA A 172 0.17 15.02 -18.15
C ALA A 172 -0.91 14.35 -17.30
N VAL A 173 -0.73 13.07 -17.03
CA VAL A 173 -1.52 12.31 -16.07
C VAL A 173 -0.69 12.08 -14.81
N VAL A 174 -1.20 12.55 -13.67
CA VAL A 174 -0.61 12.32 -12.35
C VAL A 174 -1.16 11.02 -11.78
N VAL A 175 -0.28 10.14 -11.31
CA VAL A 175 -0.59 8.85 -10.70
C VAL A 175 -0.07 8.85 -9.26
N ASN A 176 -0.94 8.52 -8.29
CA ASN A 176 -0.59 8.35 -6.87
C ASN A 176 0.21 9.52 -6.25
N ASP A 177 -0.25 10.74 -6.48
CA ASP A 177 0.30 11.98 -5.89
C ASP A 177 1.81 12.25 -6.13
N GLY A 178 2.45 11.56 -7.09
CA GLY A 178 3.88 11.75 -7.34
C GLY A 178 4.45 11.22 -8.66
N GLY A 179 3.75 10.35 -9.39
CA GLY A 179 4.16 9.93 -10.74
C GLY A 179 3.52 10.82 -11.80
N ASN A 180 4.31 11.47 -12.66
CA ASN A 180 3.79 12.21 -13.82
C ASN A 180 4.08 11.40 -15.09
N ILE A 181 3.04 11.21 -15.91
CA ILE A 181 3.14 10.63 -17.25
C ILE A 181 2.81 11.73 -18.24
N GLY A 182 3.82 12.23 -18.94
CA GLY A 182 3.69 13.27 -19.95
C GLY A 182 3.17 12.74 -21.29
N ASP A 183 2.74 13.68 -22.12
CA ASP A 183 2.30 13.50 -23.52
C ASP A 183 3.16 12.49 -24.30
N ALA A 184 4.47 12.72 -24.34
CA ALA A 184 5.39 11.91 -25.14
C ALA A 184 5.74 10.54 -24.54
N ASP A 185 5.39 10.28 -23.27
CA ASP A 185 5.91 9.11 -22.53
C ASP A 185 5.21 7.79 -22.92
N LEU A 186 4.03 7.83 -23.54
CA LEU A 186 3.25 6.62 -23.83
C LEU A 186 3.12 6.30 -25.31
N ASP A 187 3.03 7.30 -26.18
CA ASP A 187 2.87 7.11 -27.62
C ASP A 187 4.02 7.71 -28.46
N GLY A 188 4.95 8.42 -27.80
CA GLY A 188 6.10 9.06 -28.44
C GLY A 188 5.75 10.31 -29.25
N GLU A 189 4.53 10.84 -29.13
CA GLU A 189 4.08 12.06 -29.82
C GLU A 189 3.83 13.21 -28.79
N GLU A 190 4.05 14.46 -29.20
CA GLU A 190 3.70 15.64 -28.40
C GLU A 190 2.45 16.30 -29.01
N ASP A 191 1.33 15.59 -29.03
CA ASP A 191 0.09 16.03 -29.68
C ASP A 191 -0.97 16.59 -28.70
N GLY A 192 -0.68 16.55 -27.40
CA GLY A 192 -1.55 16.99 -26.32
C GLY A 192 -2.56 15.92 -25.88
N VAL A 193 -2.29 14.63 -26.11
CA VAL A 193 -3.16 13.50 -25.77
C VAL A 193 -2.39 12.44 -24.97
N VAL A 194 -2.63 12.36 -23.66
CA VAL A 194 -2.11 11.28 -22.82
C VAL A 194 -3.20 10.23 -22.58
N ALA A 195 -2.94 8.96 -22.89
CA ALA A 195 -3.87 7.86 -22.64
C ALA A 195 -3.30 6.81 -21.67
N VAL A 196 -3.75 6.81 -20.43
CA VAL A 196 -3.31 5.83 -19.41
C VAL A 196 -4.26 4.64 -19.40
N GLU A 197 -3.74 3.43 -19.64
CA GLU A 197 -4.48 2.17 -19.49
C GLU A 197 -4.17 1.49 -18.15
N LEU A 198 -5.21 1.21 -17.37
CA LEU A 198 -5.16 0.45 -16.13
C LEU A 198 -5.80 -0.92 -16.32
N THR A 199 -5.18 -1.96 -15.76
CA THR A 199 -5.72 -3.31 -15.74
C THR A 199 -6.16 -3.68 -14.33
N CYS A 200 -7.36 -4.24 -14.19
CA CYS A 200 -7.83 -4.76 -12.91
C CYS A 200 -6.92 -5.89 -12.41
N SER A 201 -6.50 -5.83 -11.15
CA SER A 201 -5.69 -6.88 -10.51
C SER A 201 -6.42 -8.22 -10.54
N ASP A 202 -5.66 -9.32 -10.50
CA ASP A 202 -6.22 -10.67 -10.53
C ASP A 202 -7.26 -10.87 -9.42
N ASP A 203 -7.02 -10.32 -8.22
CA ASP A 203 -7.91 -10.41 -7.06
C ASP A 203 -9.13 -9.46 -7.09
N GLY A 204 -9.22 -8.58 -8.09
CA GLY A 204 -10.30 -7.61 -8.25
C GLY A 204 -10.29 -6.44 -7.26
N LYS A 205 -9.20 -6.24 -6.51
CA LYS A 205 -9.11 -5.25 -5.43
C LYS A 205 -8.31 -3.99 -5.75
N ALA A 206 -7.62 -3.95 -6.89
CA ALA A 206 -6.81 -2.81 -7.27
C ALA A 206 -6.82 -2.60 -8.78
N TRP A 207 -6.62 -1.36 -9.21
CA TRP A 207 -6.27 -1.04 -10.58
C TRP A 207 -4.76 -0.94 -10.70
N ILE A 208 -4.20 -1.60 -11.70
CA ILE A 208 -2.76 -1.72 -11.89
C ILE A 208 -2.35 -0.93 -13.13
N PHE A 209 -1.38 -0.05 -12.98
CA PHE A 209 -0.68 0.56 -14.11
C PHE A 209 0.57 -0.25 -14.44
N THR A 210 0.84 -0.45 -15.72
CA THR A 210 2.07 -1.09 -16.21
C THR A 210 2.66 -0.20 -17.28
N SER A 211 3.79 0.45 -16.96
CA SER A 211 4.51 1.25 -17.93
C SER A 211 5.05 0.35 -19.04
N PRO A 212 4.88 0.71 -20.32
CA PRO A 212 5.42 -0.07 -21.43
C PRO A 212 6.95 -0.06 -21.50
N ASP A 213 7.61 0.94 -20.92
CA ASP A 213 9.04 1.22 -21.14
C ASP A 213 9.97 0.95 -19.94
N VAL A 214 9.44 0.51 -18.79
CA VAL A 214 10.26 0.21 -17.62
C VAL A 214 9.93 -1.18 -17.09
N ALA A 215 10.96 -1.98 -16.78
CA ALA A 215 10.83 -3.29 -16.13
C ALA A 215 10.47 -3.16 -14.63
N ASP A 216 9.66 -2.17 -14.29
CA ASP A 216 9.20 -1.93 -12.93
C ASP A 216 8.05 -2.87 -12.58
N PRO A 217 7.94 -3.27 -11.31
CA PRO A 217 6.82 -4.07 -10.86
C PRO A 217 5.50 -3.29 -11.07
N PRO A 218 4.40 -3.98 -11.40
CA PRO A 218 3.08 -3.36 -11.52
C PRO A 218 2.71 -2.58 -10.24
N THR A 219 2.28 -1.32 -10.40
CA THR A 219 1.92 -0.44 -9.28
C THR A 219 0.41 -0.30 -9.17
N ALA A 220 -0.13 -0.45 -7.96
CA ALA A 220 -1.54 -0.18 -7.68
C ALA A 220 -1.83 1.32 -7.71
N VAL A 221 -2.86 1.72 -8.44
CA VAL A 221 -3.28 3.12 -8.63
C VAL A 221 -4.47 3.42 -7.74
N THR A 222 -4.32 4.42 -6.87
CA THR A 222 -5.34 4.91 -5.94
C THR A 222 -5.79 6.33 -6.29
N THR A 223 -4.94 7.16 -6.91
CA THR A 223 -5.30 8.50 -7.39
C THR A 223 -4.88 8.73 -8.84
N LEU A 224 -5.72 9.42 -9.60
CA LEU A 224 -5.44 9.87 -10.98
C LEU A 224 -5.90 11.32 -11.18
N GLY A 225 -5.05 12.17 -11.75
CA GLY A 225 -5.43 13.51 -12.18
C GLY A 225 -4.98 13.79 -13.62
N CYS A 226 -5.83 14.44 -14.41
CA CYS A 226 -5.44 15.01 -15.70
C CYS A 226 -5.02 16.46 -15.47
N THR A 227 -3.88 16.87 -16.00
CA THR A 227 -3.38 18.24 -15.82
C THR A 227 -3.17 18.91 -17.17
N ASN A 228 -3.67 20.15 -17.29
CA ASN A 228 -3.46 20.99 -18.47
C ASN A 228 -2.66 22.22 -18.05
N GLY A 229 -1.40 22.20 -18.41
CA GLY A 229 -0.44 23.14 -17.93
C GLY A 229 0.13 22.63 -16.62
N VAL A 230 1.28 21.99 -16.73
CA VAL A 230 2.38 22.46 -15.89
C VAL A 230 2.57 23.95 -16.24
N VAL A 231 1.78 24.83 -15.63
CA VAL A 231 2.25 26.20 -15.45
C VAL A 231 3.49 26.00 -14.63
N ALA A 232 4.64 26.25 -15.24
CA ALA A 232 5.91 26.27 -14.56
C ALA A 232 5.68 26.88 -13.17
N PRO A 233 6.05 26.20 -12.07
CA PRO A 233 5.95 26.84 -10.76
C PRO A 233 6.58 28.20 -10.94
N THR A 234 5.80 29.26 -10.69
CA THR A 234 6.21 30.65 -10.91
C THR A 234 7.46 30.88 -10.06
N GLY A 235 8.64 30.62 -10.63
CA GLY A 235 9.84 30.32 -9.86
C GLY A 235 10.97 29.62 -10.64
N CYS A 236 10.72 28.73 -11.61
CA CYS A 236 11.82 28.10 -12.35
C CYS A 236 12.49 29.07 -13.36
N ASN A 237 13.32 29.98 -12.84
CA ASN A 237 14.26 30.77 -13.60
C ASN A 237 15.34 29.83 -14.17
N ALA A 238 15.77 30.05 -15.41
CA ALA A 238 16.87 29.27 -15.97
C ALA A 238 18.15 29.48 -15.15
N CYS A 239 18.63 28.41 -14.51
CA CYS A 239 19.95 28.42 -13.92
C CYS A 239 21.00 28.64 -15.02
N PRO A 240 22.06 29.43 -14.76
CA PRO A 240 23.25 29.40 -15.58
C PRO A 240 23.79 27.97 -15.66
N ASP A 241 24.37 27.59 -16.81
CA ASP A 241 25.07 26.31 -16.94
C ASP A 241 26.09 26.18 -15.78
N PRO A 242 26.16 25.02 -15.10
CA PRO A 242 27.09 24.87 -14.00
C PRO A 242 28.52 25.00 -14.53
N ILE A 243 29.40 25.63 -13.75
CA ILE A 243 30.81 25.68 -14.10
C ILE A 243 31.40 24.28 -13.92
N LEU A 244 31.71 23.61 -15.02
CA LEU A 244 32.38 22.32 -15.00
C LEU A 244 33.90 22.49 -14.90
N LYS A 245 34.48 21.99 -13.81
CA LYS A 245 35.93 21.96 -13.58
C LYS A 245 36.44 20.53 -13.62
N THR A 246 37.57 20.30 -14.25
CA THR A 246 38.22 18.99 -14.27
C THR A 246 39.58 19.10 -13.60
N THR A 247 39.87 18.17 -12.68
CA THR A 247 41.15 18.12 -11.97
C THR A 247 41.74 16.71 -12.08
N GLY A 248 43.06 16.61 -12.28
CA GLY A 248 43.71 15.34 -12.59
C GLY A 248 43.32 14.80 -13.97
N SER A 249 43.02 13.50 -14.08
CA SER A 249 42.53 12.85 -15.31
C SER A 249 41.01 12.72 -15.40
N GLY A 250 40.25 13.43 -14.54
CA GLY A 250 38.79 13.46 -14.60
C GLY A 250 38.32 14.20 -15.85
N SER A 251 37.20 13.78 -16.42
CA SER A 251 36.58 14.46 -17.57
C SER A 251 35.07 14.43 -17.44
N PHE A 252 34.40 15.45 -17.95
CA PHE A 252 32.95 15.43 -18.09
C PHE A 252 32.59 15.03 -19.53
N ASP A 253 31.53 14.24 -19.68
CA ASP A 253 30.81 14.22 -20.95
C ASP A 253 30.12 15.57 -21.19
N PRO A 254 29.73 15.87 -22.44
CA PRO A 254 28.87 17.01 -22.71
C PRO A 254 27.65 16.97 -21.79
N VAL A 255 27.37 18.10 -21.12
CA VAL A 255 26.12 18.24 -20.37
C VAL A 255 24.98 17.99 -21.35
N ILE A 256 24.11 17.06 -21.01
CA ILE A 256 22.89 16.82 -21.76
C ILE A 256 21.82 17.63 -21.04
N PRO A 257 21.49 18.85 -21.50
CA PRO A 257 20.34 19.56 -20.98
C PRO A 257 19.11 18.76 -21.38
N ASP A 258 18.30 18.38 -20.40
CA ASP A 258 16.99 17.88 -20.72
C ASP A 258 16.12 19.06 -21.18
N THR A 259 15.65 18.98 -22.41
CA THR A 259 14.74 19.98 -22.99
C THR A 259 13.28 19.55 -22.91
N SER A 260 13.00 18.39 -22.35
CA SER A 260 11.66 17.81 -22.26
C SER A 260 10.82 18.42 -21.13
N ASP A 261 11.44 19.08 -20.14
CA ASP A 261 10.74 19.42 -18.90
C ASP A 261 10.84 20.89 -18.43
N VAL A 262 9.91 21.26 -17.53
CA VAL A 262 9.54 22.64 -17.18
C VAL A 262 10.49 23.31 -16.17
N CYS A 263 11.26 22.52 -15.42
CA CYS A 263 12.46 23.00 -14.73
C CYS A 263 13.64 22.31 -15.39
N LYS A 264 14.60 23.09 -15.93
CA LYS A 264 15.74 22.50 -16.63
C LYS A 264 16.40 21.47 -15.72
N GLU A 265 16.47 20.25 -16.22
CA GLU A 265 17.35 19.23 -15.68
C GLU A 265 18.65 19.22 -16.48
N ILE A 266 19.72 18.86 -15.80
CA ILE A 266 20.97 18.51 -16.45
C ILE A 266 21.37 17.13 -16.01
N THR A 267 21.77 16.31 -16.99
CA THR A 267 22.53 15.11 -16.71
C THR A 267 24.01 15.42 -16.86
N VAL A 268 24.78 15.12 -15.81
CA VAL A 268 26.23 15.29 -15.79
C VAL A 268 26.88 13.94 -15.56
N VAL A 269 27.75 13.54 -16.48
CA VAL A 269 28.55 12.32 -16.36
C VAL A 269 30.01 12.71 -16.13
N CYS A 270 30.52 12.39 -14.95
CA CYS A 270 31.92 12.52 -14.59
C CYS A 270 32.64 11.18 -14.78
N LYS A 271 33.68 11.18 -15.60
CA LYS A 271 34.46 10.01 -16.00
C LYS A 271 35.88 10.07 -15.47
N GLY A 272 36.37 8.94 -14.99
CA GLY A 272 37.76 8.74 -14.57
C GLY A 272 38.20 7.29 -14.71
N ASN A 273 39.39 6.98 -14.18
CA ASN A 273 39.79 5.59 -14.05
C ASN A 273 38.92 4.90 -12.99
N ALA A 274 38.49 3.66 -13.25
CA ALA A 274 37.67 2.86 -12.33
C ALA A 274 38.17 2.96 -10.87
N GLY A 275 37.26 3.32 -9.96
CA GLY A 275 37.54 3.44 -8.53
C GLY A 275 38.32 4.69 -8.09
N ASN A 276 38.52 5.67 -8.96
CA ASN A 276 39.21 6.92 -8.61
C ASN A 276 38.53 8.18 -9.19
N VAL A 277 37.23 8.14 -9.47
CA VAL A 277 36.48 9.33 -9.90
C VAL A 277 35.66 9.88 -8.75
N ASN A 278 35.70 11.21 -8.59
CA ASN A 278 34.92 11.92 -7.59
C ASN A 278 34.28 13.15 -8.21
N LEU A 279 33.05 13.40 -7.81
CA LEU A 279 32.27 14.56 -8.21
C LEU A 279 32.07 15.46 -6.99
N GLU A 280 32.68 16.63 -7.00
CA GLU A 280 32.56 17.61 -5.93
C GLU A 280 31.54 18.69 -6.28
N PHE A 281 30.60 18.93 -5.37
CA PHE A 281 29.57 19.96 -5.49
C PHE A 281 30.08 21.27 -4.91
N ILE A 282 30.19 22.32 -5.73
CA ILE A 282 30.75 23.60 -5.32
C ILE A 282 29.68 24.68 -5.39
N LYS A 283 29.50 25.42 -4.30
CA LYS A 283 28.64 26.62 -4.23
C LYS A 283 29.45 27.80 -3.73
N ASP A 284 29.37 28.92 -4.45
CA ASP A 284 30.07 30.16 -4.11
C ASP A 284 31.58 29.98 -3.87
N GLY A 285 32.20 29.05 -4.61
CA GLY A 285 33.62 28.72 -4.51
C GLY A 285 34.01 27.82 -3.33
N THR A 286 33.03 27.32 -2.56
CA THR A 286 33.24 26.42 -1.42
C THR A 286 32.66 25.05 -1.72
N SER A 287 33.41 23.99 -1.42
CA SER A 287 32.95 22.60 -1.48
C SER A 287 31.80 22.36 -0.49
N GLN A 288 30.70 21.80 -0.98
CA GLN A 288 29.53 21.44 -0.17
C GLN A 288 29.54 19.96 0.20
N SER A 289 29.85 19.10 -0.78
CA SER A 289 29.89 17.65 -0.63
C SER A 289 30.72 17.02 -1.76
N THR A 290 31.05 15.73 -1.60
CA THR A 290 31.77 14.95 -2.60
C THR A 290 31.07 13.61 -2.77
N LEU A 291 30.87 13.19 -4.01
CA LEU A 291 30.33 11.89 -4.40
C LEU A 291 31.46 11.04 -4.97
N ALA A 292 31.62 9.80 -4.49
CA ALA A 292 32.54 8.84 -5.08
C ALA A 292 31.79 7.87 -6.02
N ASP A 293 32.52 7.26 -6.96
CA ASP A 293 32.06 6.23 -7.91
C ASP A 293 31.11 5.18 -7.28
N GLY A 294 31.39 4.75 -6.04
CA GLY A 294 30.60 3.74 -5.33
C GLY A 294 29.37 4.26 -4.56
N ASP A 295 29.13 5.57 -4.49
CA ASP A 295 28.04 6.14 -3.67
C ASP A 295 26.70 6.18 -4.41
N VAL A 296 26.68 6.00 -5.74
CA VAL A 296 25.48 6.08 -6.59
C VAL A 296 24.82 4.73 -6.89
N GLY A 297 25.08 3.70 -6.09
CA GLY A 297 24.46 2.36 -6.24
C GLY A 297 24.92 1.56 -7.47
N ALA A 298 25.84 2.10 -8.27
CA ALA A 298 26.44 1.46 -9.43
C ALA A 298 27.72 0.65 -9.05
N PRO A 299 28.15 -0.32 -9.87
CA PRO A 299 29.48 -0.92 -9.73
C PRO A 299 30.57 0.16 -9.86
N VAL A 300 31.69 -0.02 -9.15
CA VAL A 300 32.87 0.86 -9.23
C VAL A 300 33.50 0.75 -10.62
N ASP A 301 33.02 1.55 -11.58
CA ASP A 301 33.34 1.46 -13.01
C ASP A 301 34.03 2.72 -13.57
N GLY A 302 34.16 3.76 -12.75
CA GLY A 302 34.79 5.03 -13.10
C GLY A 302 33.81 6.06 -13.65
N LEU A 303 32.51 5.87 -13.45
CA LEU A 303 31.44 6.75 -13.92
C LEU A 303 30.55 7.22 -12.77
N ILE A 304 30.48 8.53 -12.57
CA ILE A 304 29.43 9.14 -11.74
C ILE A 304 28.46 9.85 -12.67
N THR A 305 27.19 9.41 -12.64
CA THR A 305 26.10 10.09 -13.34
C THR A 305 25.14 10.69 -12.32
N ILE A 306 24.88 11.98 -12.44
CA ILE A 306 23.84 12.66 -11.65
C ILE A 306 22.85 13.37 -12.56
N THR A 307 21.61 13.45 -12.12
CA THR A 307 20.58 14.34 -12.67
C THR A 307 20.32 15.42 -11.64
N ALA A 308 20.42 16.67 -12.03
CA ALA A 308 20.21 17.82 -11.13
C ALA A 308 19.18 18.77 -11.72
N THR A 309 18.32 19.30 -10.86
CA THR A 309 17.23 20.20 -11.23
C THR A 309 17.56 21.62 -10.81
N CYS A 310 17.26 22.61 -11.64
CA CYS A 310 17.45 24.02 -11.27
C CYS A 310 16.53 24.42 -10.10
N ASN A 311 17.04 25.14 -9.11
CA ASN A 311 16.25 25.58 -7.96
C ASN A 311 15.23 26.69 -8.34
N GLY A 312 14.20 26.87 -7.51
CA GLY A 312 13.16 27.89 -7.72
C GLY A 312 13.61 29.35 -7.64
N ASP A 313 14.89 29.61 -7.37
CA ASP A 313 15.49 30.95 -7.48
C ASP A 313 16.20 31.17 -8.84
N GLY A 314 16.51 30.10 -9.57
CA GLY A 314 17.33 30.10 -10.79
C GLY A 314 18.78 30.48 -10.59
N ASN A 315 19.32 30.30 -9.39
CA ASN A 315 20.69 30.69 -9.07
C ASN A 315 21.61 29.51 -8.76
N ALA A 316 21.08 28.30 -8.59
CA ALA A 316 21.84 27.09 -8.29
C ALA A 316 21.10 25.81 -8.73
N TRP A 317 21.86 24.76 -8.99
CA TRP A 317 21.37 23.42 -9.27
C TRP A 317 21.21 22.64 -7.97
N ALA A 318 20.22 21.75 -7.90
CA ALA A 318 19.92 20.90 -6.76
C ALA A 318 20.12 19.43 -7.11
N PHE A 319 20.84 18.70 -6.26
CA PHE A 319 20.90 17.25 -6.23
C PHE A 319 20.53 16.77 -4.83
N GLY A 320 19.32 16.25 -4.66
CA GLY A 320 18.70 16.10 -3.35
C GLY A 320 18.64 17.45 -2.62
N GLU A 321 19.12 17.50 -1.38
CA GLU A 321 19.19 18.74 -0.58
C GLU A 321 20.43 19.60 -0.88
N THR A 322 21.38 19.12 -1.69
CA THR A 322 22.64 19.83 -1.97
C THR A 322 22.46 20.82 -3.12
N LEU A 323 22.74 22.10 -2.85
CA LEU A 323 22.77 23.16 -3.87
C LEU A 323 24.19 23.42 -4.39
N PHE A 324 24.36 23.58 -5.69
CA PHE A 324 25.65 23.86 -6.33
C PHE A 324 25.56 24.83 -7.51
N THR A 325 26.65 25.55 -7.77
CA THR A 325 26.82 26.42 -8.96
C THR A 325 27.96 25.97 -9.87
N ALA A 326 28.78 25.03 -9.40
CA ALA A 326 29.87 24.43 -10.12
C ALA A 326 30.03 22.96 -9.71
N LEU A 327 30.53 22.14 -10.63
CA LEU A 327 30.90 20.75 -10.37
C LEU A 327 32.37 20.57 -10.69
N GLU A 328 33.08 19.85 -9.84
CA GLU A 328 34.47 19.47 -10.10
C GLU A 328 34.58 17.95 -10.22
N CYS A 329 34.94 17.48 -11.43
CA CYS A 329 35.24 16.08 -11.69
C CYS A 329 36.74 15.87 -11.49
N ALA A 330 37.10 15.27 -10.36
CA ALA A 330 38.47 14.97 -10.04
C ALA A 330 38.72 13.47 -10.23
N SER A 331 39.74 13.13 -11.03
CA SER A 331 40.34 11.81 -10.95
C SER A 331 41.76 11.92 -10.42
N GLY A 332 41.89 11.75 -9.12
CA GLY A 332 43.13 11.53 -8.43
C GLY A 332 42.87 10.46 -7.37
N PRO A 333 43.91 9.79 -6.86
CA PRO A 333 43.76 9.04 -5.64
C PRO A 333 43.24 10.03 -4.59
N LEU A 334 41.97 9.90 -4.20
CA LEU A 334 41.50 10.61 -3.03
C LEU A 334 42.47 10.27 -1.91
N LEU A 335 43.03 11.30 -1.30
CA LEU A 335 43.50 11.23 0.07
C LEU A 335 42.25 11.15 0.99
N VAL A 336 41.43 10.14 0.75
CA VAL A 336 40.43 9.62 1.67
C VAL A 336 40.76 8.15 1.77
N THR A 337 41.77 7.86 2.58
CA THR A 337 42.01 6.50 3.08
C THR A 337 41.86 6.61 4.59
N PRO A 338 41.09 5.75 5.30
CA PRO A 338 40.35 4.58 4.83
C PRO A 338 38.83 4.63 5.15
N CYS A 339 38.02 3.86 4.44
CA CYS A 339 37.09 2.99 5.14
C CYS A 339 37.68 1.59 5.02
N LYS A 340 37.94 0.94 6.15
CA LYS A 340 38.18 -0.51 6.15
C LYS A 340 37.74 -1.17 7.45
N GLU A 341 37.57 -0.41 8.52
CA GLU A 341 36.93 -0.82 9.77
C GLU A 341 36.76 0.42 10.68
N CYS A 342 35.55 0.65 11.19
CA CYS A 342 35.37 1.49 12.37
C CYS A 342 35.88 0.73 13.59
N ALA A 343 36.28 1.46 14.63
CA ALA A 343 36.41 0.84 15.95
C ALA A 343 35.08 0.16 16.31
N ALA A 344 35.14 -1.08 16.79
CA ALA A 344 33.96 -1.78 17.27
C ALA A 344 33.26 -0.90 18.30
N PRO A 345 31.94 -0.65 18.17
CA PRO A 345 31.25 0.21 19.11
C PRO A 345 31.28 -0.42 20.49
N LYS A 346 31.24 0.41 21.52
CA LYS A 346 31.19 -0.11 22.88
C LYS A 346 29.79 -0.70 23.11
N LEU A 347 29.71 -2.03 23.18
CA LEU A 347 28.49 -2.73 23.52
C LEU A 347 28.31 -2.77 25.05
N MET A 348 27.17 -2.27 25.52
CA MET A 348 26.76 -2.29 26.91
C MET A 348 25.47 -3.09 27.01
N SER A 349 25.40 -3.99 27.98
CA SER A 349 24.21 -4.81 28.22
C SER A 349 23.72 -4.56 29.63
N THR A 350 22.48 -4.13 29.77
CA THR A 350 21.82 -3.99 31.07
C THR A 350 20.79 -5.12 31.19
N ALA A 351 21.08 -6.09 32.05
CA ALA A 351 20.30 -7.33 32.13
C ALA A 351 18.81 -7.08 32.44
N PRO A 352 17.89 -7.91 31.90
CA PRO A 352 18.10 -9.06 31.00
C PRO A 352 18.52 -8.82 29.53
N GLY A 353 18.67 -7.58 29.03
CA GLY A 353 19.10 -7.35 27.65
C GLY A 353 20.50 -7.92 27.33
N ALA A 354 20.66 -8.53 26.15
CA ALA A 354 21.93 -9.08 25.67
C ALA A 354 22.10 -8.87 24.15
N PHE A 355 23.31 -8.50 23.72
CA PHE A 355 23.65 -8.50 22.29
C PHE A 355 24.03 -9.90 21.81
N ASP A 356 23.58 -10.27 20.62
CA ASP A 356 24.27 -11.31 19.85
C ASP A 356 25.64 -10.80 19.39
N GLN A 357 26.48 -11.73 18.90
CA GLN A 357 27.71 -11.34 18.22
C GLN A 357 27.35 -10.50 16.98
N PRO A 358 27.81 -9.24 16.88
CA PRO A 358 27.56 -8.44 15.70
C PRO A 358 28.14 -9.12 14.46
N THR A 359 27.41 -9.08 13.35
CA THR A 359 27.91 -9.55 12.06
C THR A 359 28.45 -8.37 11.26
N THR A 360 29.68 -8.47 10.78
CA THR A 360 30.31 -7.46 9.92
C THR A 360 30.22 -7.84 8.45
N ASP A 361 29.87 -6.88 7.61
CA ASP A 361 29.99 -6.96 6.17
C ASP A 361 30.99 -5.89 5.69
N ILE A 362 32.03 -6.36 4.98
CA ILE A 362 33.16 -5.58 4.48
C ILE A 362 33.19 -5.49 2.95
N THR A 363 32.11 -5.92 2.29
CA THR A 363 32.03 -5.99 0.82
C THR A 363 31.89 -4.61 0.16
N GLY A 364 31.46 -3.59 0.92
CA GLY A 364 31.30 -2.21 0.47
C GLY A 364 32.51 -1.30 0.70
N THR A 365 32.42 -0.05 0.24
CA THR A 365 33.41 1.01 0.48
C THR A 365 33.58 1.30 1.97
N CYS A 366 32.53 1.14 2.79
CA CYS A 366 32.58 1.20 4.25
C CYS A 366 31.97 -0.04 4.88
N THR A 367 32.58 -0.49 5.98
CA THR A 367 32.10 -1.61 6.78
C THR A 367 30.69 -1.31 7.30
N THR A 368 29.77 -2.25 7.11
CA THR A 368 28.49 -2.27 7.80
C THR A 368 28.55 -3.30 8.94
N MET A 369 27.81 -3.04 10.01
CA MET A 369 27.70 -3.97 11.13
C MET A 369 26.25 -4.07 11.55
N THR A 370 25.77 -5.31 11.65
CA THR A 370 24.43 -5.62 12.13
C THR A 370 24.50 -5.98 13.60
N PHE A 371 23.65 -5.32 14.40
CA PHE A 371 23.52 -5.52 15.84
C PHE A 371 22.15 -6.12 16.11
N VAL A 372 22.11 -7.19 16.90
CA VAL A 372 20.86 -7.78 17.39
C VAL A 372 20.86 -7.66 18.91
N CYS A 373 19.96 -6.83 19.43
CA CYS A 373 19.69 -6.72 20.86
C CYS A 373 18.52 -7.63 21.20
N LYS A 374 18.75 -8.60 22.07
CA LYS A 374 17.74 -9.57 22.53
C LYS A 374 17.36 -9.30 23.97
N GLY A 375 16.08 -9.46 24.28
CA GLY A 375 15.56 -9.41 25.62
C GLY A 375 14.23 -10.15 25.74
N THR A 376 13.42 -9.75 26.71
CA THR A 376 12.04 -10.25 26.83
C THR A 376 11.18 -9.53 25.78
N VAL A 377 10.27 -10.27 25.12
CA VAL A 377 9.27 -9.71 24.21
C VAL A 377 8.55 -8.54 24.88
N GLY A 378 8.57 -7.37 24.23
CA GLY A 378 7.94 -6.13 24.71
C GLY A 378 8.72 -5.32 25.76
N ASP A 379 9.84 -5.83 26.28
CA ASP A 379 10.67 -5.12 27.26
C ASP A 379 12.08 -4.80 26.74
N THR A 380 12.40 -5.18 25.49
CA THR A 380 13.72 -4.99 24.90
C THR A 380 13.86 -3.56 24.37
N ASN A 381 14.89 -2.85 24.81
CA ASN A 381 15.23 -1.51 24.34
C ASN A 381 16.69 -1.45 23.88
N LEU A 382 16.93 -0.76 22.77
CA LEU A 382 18.26 -0.50 22.23
C LEU A 382 18.52 1.00 22.21
N GLU A 383 19.45 1.47 23.04
CA GLU A 383 19.87 2.87 23.07
C GLU A 383 21.13 3.07 22.23
N LEU A 384 21.09 4.04 21.32
CA LEU A 384 22.24 4.54 20.57
C LEU A 384 22.86 5.69 21.36
N LEU A 385 24.15 5.57 21.66
CA LEU A 385 24.86 6.48 22.57
C LEU A 385 26.02 7.15 21.85
N ASP A 386 26.16 8.46 22.04
CA ASP A 386 27.38 9.19 21.69
C ASP A 386 28.02 9.83 22.94
N ALA A 387 29.30 9.55 23.14
CA ALA A 387 30.06 9.92 24.33
C ALA A 387 29.35 9.57 25.66
N GLY A 388 28.50 8.54 25.67
CA GLY A 388 27.72 8.09 26.82
C GLY A 388 26.39 8.81 27.05
N THR A 389 25.97 9.69 26.14
CA THR A 389 24.65 10.34 26.16
C THR A 389 23.70 9.62 25.20
N SER A 390 22.46 9.35 25.63
CA SER A 390 21.43 8.71 24.78
C SER A 390 21.01 9.67 23.67
N LEU A 391 21.08 9.19 22.43
CA LEU A 391 20.63 9.89 21.24
C LEU A 391 19.25 9.42 20.82
N ILE A 392 19.08 8.10 20.69
CA ILE A 392 17.87 7.44 20.22
C ILE A 392 17.69 6.19 21.08
N THR A 393 16.44 5.94 21.52
CA THR A 393 16.03 4.69 22.13
C THR A 393 15.05 4.01 21.18
N LEU A 394 15.36 2.78 20.78
CA LEU A 394 14.49 1.92 20.00
C LEU A 394 13.86 0.89 20.93
N ASP A 395 12.58 0.62 20.76
CA ASP A 395 11.89 -0.48 21.46
C ASP A 395 11.71 -1.68 20.52
N ASP A 396 11.31 -2.82 21.10
CA ASP A 396 11.02 -4.07 20.39
C ASP A 396 10.01 -3.85 19.24
N GLY A 397 9.05 -2.93 19.41
CA GLY A 397 8.03 -2.64 18.40
C GLY A 397 8.48 -1.75 17.24
N PHE A 398 9.65 -1.10 17.34
CA PHE A 398 10.11 -0.08 16.38
C PHE A 398 10.18 -0.57 14.93
N LEU A 399 10.47 -1.87 14.72
CA LEU A 399 10.58 -2.48 13.39
C LEU A 399 9.34 -3.30 12.98
N GLY A 400 8.25 -3.19 13.74
CA GLY A 400 6.97 -3.82 13.41
C GLY A 400 6.79 -5.26 13.89
N GLU A 401 7.73 -5.81 14.65
CA GLU A 401 7.65 -7.18 15.20
C GLU A 401 7.92 -7.16 16.71
N LEU A 402 6.99 -7.65 17.53
CA LEU A 402 7.19 -7.83 18.98
C LEU A 402 7.72 -9.25 19.26
N ASP A 403 9.00 -9.48 19.02
CA ASP A 403 9.62 -10.80 19.14
C ASP A 403 10.76 -10.86 20.19
N GLY A 404 10.99 -9.76 20.91
CA GLY A 404 12.07 -9.60 21.88
C GLY A 404 13.42 -9.33 21.24
N GLN A 405 13.46 -8.89 19.98
CA GLN A 405 14.67 -8.63 19.22
C GLN A 405 14.63 -7.31 18.45
N ILE A 406 15.62 -6.46 18.69
CA ILE A 406 15.86 -5.26 17.89
C ILE A 406 17.08 -5.49 17.01
N THR A 407 16.89 -5.44 15.68
CA THR A 407 17.97 -5.61 14.70
C THR A 407 18.23 -4.30 13.95
N ILE A 408 19.43 -3.73 14.10
CA ILE A 408 19.85 -2.56 13.31
C ILE A 408 21.10 -2.87 12.49
N THR A 409 21.22 -2.24 11.31
CA THR A 409 22.44 -2.27 10.50
C THR A 409 22.99 -0.86 10.38
N ALA A 410 24.18 -0.62 10.93
CA ALA A 410 24.84 0.68 10.91
C ALA A 410 26.03 0.69 9.95
N LYS A 411 26.32 1.85 9.35
CA LYS A 411 27.44 2.05 8.43
C LYS A 411 28.56 2.80 9.12
N CYS A 412 29.80 2.34 8.96
CA CYS A 412 30.97 3.07 9.44
C CYS A 412 31.12 4.39 8.67
N LYS A 413 31.33 5.49 9.40
CA LYS A 413 31.58 6.81 8.79
C LYS A 413 32.95 6.85 8.10
N SER A 414 33.07 7.68 7.06
CA SER A 414 34.31 7.83 6.28
C SER A 414 35.52 8.33 7.07
N ASP A 415 35.30 8.94 8.24
CA ASP A 415 36.36 9.35 9.17
C ASP A 415 36.76 8.26 10.19
N ASN A 416 36.07 7.11 10.18
CA ASN A 416 36.19 5.97 11.12
C ASN A 416 35.98 6.32 12.60
N THR A 417 35.32 7.44 12.91
CA THR A 417 35.13 7.89 14.29
C THR A 417 33.83 7.43 14.93
N ALA A 418 32.80 7.12 14.13
CA ALA A 418 31.47 6.75 14.61
C ALA A 418 30.73 5.83 13.61
N TRP A 419 29.65 5.23 14.09
CA TRP A 419 28.69 4.47 13.30
C TRP A 419 27.50 5.36 12.98
N ASP A 420 27.00 5.28 11.75
CA ASP A 420 25.82 6.02 11.28
C ASP A 420 24.62 5.08 11.13
N PHE A 421 23.49 5.48 11.70
CA PHE A 421 22.20 4.84 11.54
C PHE A 421 21.12 5.91 11.35
N MET A 422 20.43 5.88 10.21
CA MET A 422 19.42 6.87 9.83
C MET A 422 19.90 8.33 9.94
N GLY A 423 21.19 8.60 9.64
CA GLY A 423 21.81 9.93 9.75
C GLY A 423 22.22 10.35 11.16
N GLY A 424 21.95 9.52 12.17
CA GLY A 424 22.43 9.69 13.54
C GLY A 424 23.77 8.98 13.78
N GLN A 425 24.72 9.67 14.41
CA GLN A 425 26.06 9.14 14.69
C GLN A 425 26.17 8.63 16.13
N PHE A 426 26.64 7.40 16.32
CA PHE A 426 26.84 6.81 17.65
C PHE A 426 28.21 6.13 17.80
N THR A 427 28.69 6.04 19.04
CA THR A 427 29.97 5.40 19.40
C THR A 427 29.79 4.22 20.36
N ALA A 428 28.59 4.07 20.94
CA ALA A 428 28.23 2.97 21.82
C ALA A 428 26.76 2.57 21.65
N LEU A 429 26.44 1.34 22.03
CA LEU A 429 25.09 0.82 22.08
C LEU A 429 24.82 0.26 23.48
N ASN A 430 23.62 0.50 24.01
CA ASN A 430 23.16 -0.13 25.24
C ASN A 430 21.91 -0.97 24.95
N CYS A 431 22.05 -2.29 25.01
CA CYS A 431 20.93 -3.21 24.99
C CYS A 431 20.45 -3.39 26.42
N ALA A 432 19.35 -2.73 26.75
CA ALA A 432 18.75 -2.80 28.07
C ALA A 432 17.36 -3.42 27.96
N SER A 433 16.97 -4.18 28.97
CA SER A 433 15.54 -4.30 29.23
C SER A 433 15.13 -3.16 30.15
N GLY A 434 14.28 -2.26 29.69
CA GLY A 434 13.68 -1.27 30.58
C GLY A 434 12.81 -1.94 31.63
N PRO A 435 12.46 -1.28 32.76
CA PRO A 435 11.21 -1.62 33.41
C PRO A 435 10.11 -1.55 32.33
N PRO A 436 9.15 -2.49 32.32
CA PRO A 436 8.09 -2.52 31.31
C PRO A 436 7.52 -1.11 31.18
N VAL A 437 7.48 -0.58 29.96
CA VAL A 437 6.64 0.59 29.67
C VAL A 437 5.26 0.18 30.17
N GLU A 438 4.70 0.87 31.17
CA GLU A 438 3.44 0.48 31.84
C GLU A 438 2.23 0.75 30.92
N CYS A 439 2.28 0.28 29.68
CA CYS A 439 1.21 0.44 28.74
C CYS A 439 0.17 -0.70 28.85
N GLN A 440 -0.03 -1.31 30.03
CA GLN A 440 -1.12 -2.30 30.20
C GLN A 440 -2.24 -1.90 31.15
N LYS A 441 -2.29 -0.67 31.70
CA LYS A 441 -3.36 -0.30 32.65
C LYS A 441 -3.80 1.16 32.59
N CYS A 442 -4.26 1.63 31.44
CA CYS A 442 -5.20 2.75 31.47
C CYS A 442 -6.51 2.27 32.11
N ASP A 443 -6.83 2.84 33.26
CA ASP A 443 -8.10 2.59 33.93
C ASP A 443 -9.24 3.09 33.03
N ALA A 444 -10.33 2.33 32.99
CA ALA A 444 -11.52 2.71 32.24
C ALA A 444 -12.11 4.04 32.72
N SER A 445 -11.90 4.37 33.98
CA SER A 445 -12.34 5.61 34.62
C SER A 445 -11.56 6.86 34.22
N LEU A 446 -10.48 6.72 33.44
CA LEU A 446 -9.74 7.87 32.91
C LEU A 446 -10.49 8.61 31.79
N ILE A 447 -11.52 7.99 31.21
CA ILE A 447 -12.46 8.63 30.28
C ILE A 447 -13.84 8.67 30.93
N THR A 448 -14.47 9.83 30.90
CA THR A 448 -15.90 9.96 31.21
C THR A 448 -16.71 9.67 29.95
N VAL A 449 -17.40 8.53 29.92
CA VAL A 449 -18.35 8.20 28.85
C VAL A 449 -19.68 8.90 29.14
N LEU A 450 -20.07 9.82 28.28
CA LEU A 450 -21.35 10.53 28.37
C LEU A 450 -22.49 9.52 28.14
N THR A 451 -23.40 9.45 29.11
CA THR A 451 -24.57 8.53 29.08
C THR A 451 -25.90 9.27 29.22
N GLU A 452 -25.85 10.56 29.54
CA GLU A 452 -27.02 11.42 29.73
C GLU A 452 -26.76 12.78 29.07
N GLY A 453 -27.79 13.33 28.44
CA GLY A 453 -27.72 14.57 27.66
C GLY A 453 -28.77 14.55 26.55
N ASN A 454 -29.15 15.72 26.03
CA ASN A 454 -29.97 15.75 24.82
C ASN A 454 -29.16 15.12 23.67
N MET A 455 -29.74 14.12 23.00
CA MET A 455 -29.18 13.43 21.82
C MET A 455 -28.00 12.47 22.10
N ILE A 456 -27.52 12.37 23.35
CA ILE A 456 -26.55 11.35 23.74
C ILE A 456 -27.22 9.98 23.73
N VAL A 457 -26.68 9.05 22.95
CA VAL A 457 -27.06 7.64 22.93
C VAL A 457 -25.91 6.77 23.46
N PRO A 458 -26.20 5.60 24.03
CA PRO A 458 -25.15 4.67 24.42
C PRO A 458 -24.34 4.17 23.22
N PHE A 459 -23.03 3.99 23.37
CA PHE A 459 -22.21 3.27 22.40
C PHE A 459 -22.73 1.84 22.19
N ASP A 460 -22.80 1.38 20.95
CA ASP A 460 -23.20 0.03 20.57
C ASP A 460 -22.23 -1.03 21.08
N SER A 461 -20.93 -0.72 21.02
CA SER A 461 -19.94 -1.60 21.62
C SER A 461 -18.73 -0.82 22.11
N ILE A 462 -18.16 -1.31 23.21
CA ILE A 462 -16.88 -0.87 23.75
C ILE A 462 -16.02 -2.12 23.83
N LYS A 463 -14.90 -2.15 23.10
CA LYS A 463 -13.99 -3.30 23.05
C LYS A 463 -12.64 -2.89 23.58
N ASP A 464 -12.12 -3.65 24.52
CA ASP A 464 -10.72 -3.57 24.93
C ASP A 464 -9.91 -4.50 24.01
N ASN A 465 -8.89 -3.95 23.36
CA ASN A 465 -7.89 -4.73 22.65
C ASN A 465 -6.58 -4.68 23.45
N THR A 466 -6.14 -5.85 23.91
CA THR A 466 -4.90 -6.04 24.67
C THR A 466 -3.75 -6.57 23.83
N ASP A 467 -3.96 -6.67 22.51
CA ASP A 467 -2.95 -7.13 21.56
C ASP A 467 -2.04 -5.93 21.24
N GLY A 468 -0.90 -5.85 21.94
CA GLY A 468 0.09 -4.80 21.77
C GLY A 468 0.70 -4.36 23.11
N MET A 469 1.71 -3.48 23.04
CA MET A 469 2.32 -2.88 24.24
C MET A 469 1.31 -2.04 25.00
N CYS A 470 0.58 -1.16 24.29
CA CYS A 470 -0.42 -0.25 24.85
C CYS A 470 -1.84 -0.80 24.71
N LYS A 471 -2.58 -0.85 25.82
CA LYS A 471 -4.01 -1.18 25.81
C LYS A 471 -4.74 -0.25 24.85
N LYS A 472 -5.43 -0.82 23.88
CA LYS A 472 -6.32 -0.10 22.98
C LYS A 472 -7.77 -0.25 23.44
N ARG A 473 -8.58 0.77 23.18
CA ARG A 473 -10.02 0.71 23.42
C ARG A 473 -10.79 1.32 22.26
N THR A 474 -11.66 0.51 21.70
CA THR A 474 -12.50 0.86 20.56
C THR A 474 -13.93 1.12 21.02
N TYR A 475 -14.48 2.26 20.62
CA TYR A 475 -15.86 2.65 20.83
C TYR A 475 -16.58 2.66 19.47
N VAL A 476 -17.74 2.03 19.40
CA VAL A 476 -18.56 1.99 18.18
C VAL A 476 -19.87 2.68 18.48
N CYS A 477 -20.16 3.72 17.71
CA CYS A 477 -21.39 4.51 17.77
C CYS A 477 -22.20 4.23 16.51
N LYS A 478 -23.46 3.79 16.65
CA LYS A 478 -24.35 3.58 15.51
C LYS A 478 -25.58 4.47 15.58
N GLY A 479 -25.93 5.00 14.42
CA GLY A 479 -27.10 5.80 14.21
C GLY A 479 -27.51 5.87 12.74
N PRO A 480 -28.45 6.76 12.40
CA PRO A 480 -28.73 7.10 11.01
C PRO A 480 -27.51 7.81 10.40
N PRO A 481 -27.11 7.47 9.16
CA PRO A 481 -25.93 8.02 8.47
C PRO A 481 -25.78 9.55 8.61
N SER A 482 -26.84 10.28 8.33
CA SER A 482 -26.84 11.75 8.33
C SER A 482 -26.87 12.42 9.71
N SER A 483 -26.75 11.67 10.81
CA SER A 483 -26.95 12.21 12.16
C SER A 483 -26.12 11.55 13.26
N THR A 484 -25.21 10.65 12.89
CA THR A 484 -24.32 9.96 13.84
C THR A 484 -23.07 10.80 14.02
N ALA A 485 -22.69 11.05 15.27
CA ALA A 485 -21.47 11.77 15.59
C ALA A 485 -20.88 11.27 16.91
N VAL A 486 -19.59 11.54 17.12
CA VAL A 486 -18.89 11.28 18.38
C VAL A 486 -18.43 12.60 18.99
N VAL A 487 -18.77 12.80 20.27
CA VAL A 487 -18.29 13.92 21.05
C VAL A 487 -16.98 13.54 21.73
N ILE A 488 -15.89 14.23 21.40
CA ILE A 488 -14.55 14.05 21.98
C ILE A 488 -14.15 15.35 22.69
N ASN A 489 -13.92 15.32 24.00
CA ASN A 489 -13.54 16.53 24.77
C ASN A 489 -14.47 17.74 24.51
N ASP A 490 -15.78 17.48 24.49
CA ASP A 490 -16.84 18.47 24.21
C ASP A 490 -16.88 18.99 22.75
N MET A 491 -16.09 18.43 21.83
CA MET A 491 -16.16 18.68 20.39
C MET A 491 -16.92 17.56 19.69
N GLU A 492 -17.94 17.90 18.90
CA GLU A 492 -18.67 16.92 18.10
C GLU A 492 -17.98 16.68 16.75
N ILE A 493 -17.75 15.41 16.41
CA ILE A 493 -17.14 14.97 15.16
C ILE A 493 -18.17 14.11 14.42
N PRO A 494 -18.69 14.56 13.25
CA PRO A 494 -19.67 13.81 12.47
C PRO A 494 -19.07 12.57 11.80
N ASP A 495 -19.94 11.64 11.38
CA ASP A 495 -19.60 10.36 10.74
C ASP A 495 -18.57 10.49 9.62
N ASN A 496 -18.80 11.41 8.70
CA ASN A 496 -17.92 11.71 7.58
C ASN A 496 -16.53 12.24 7.99
N GLY A 497 -16.34 12.66 9.24
CA GLY A 497 -15.05 13.15 9.74
C GLY A 497 -14.12 12.07 10.29
N LEU A 498 -14.58 10.83 10.47
CA LEU A 498 -13.80 9.77 11.14
C LEU A 498 -13.57 8.50 10.31
N ASP A 499 -14.47 8.13 9.39
CA ASP A 499 -14.29 6.92 8.58
C ASP A 499 -14.62 7.08 7.08
N GLU A 500 -14.97 8.29 6.63
CA GLU A 500 -15.29 8.64 5.24
C GLU A 500 -16.50 7.89 4.63
N LEU A 501 -17.20 7.03 5.39
CA LEU A 501 -18.17 6.08 4.82
C LEU A 501 -19.63 6.52 4.90
N ASN A 502 -19.99 7.53 5.70
CA ASN A 502 -21.37 8.02 5.89
C ASN A 502 -22.39 6.86 5.94
N ASP A 503 -22.08 5.84 6.74
CA ASP A 503 -22.87 4.61 6.88
C ASP A 503 -23.60 4.54 8.22
N GLY A 504 -23.39 5.56 9.08
CA GLY A 504 -23.95 5.67 10.41
C GLY A 504 -23.20 4.83 11.44
N VAL A 505 -21.93 4.48 11.21
CA VAL A 505 -21.12 3.63 12.10
C VAL A 505 -19.75 4.25 12.41
N VAL A 506 -19.73 5.23 13.32
CA VAL A 506 -18.47 5.82 13.78
C VAL A 506 -17.70 4.86 14.69
N THR A 507 -16.44 4.61 14.36
CA THR A 507 -15.50 3.85 15.19
C THR A 507 -14.35 4.73 15.70
N VAL A 508 -14.21 4.83 17.02
CA VAL A 508 -13.10 5.55 17.67
C VAL A 508 -12.19 4.57 18.39
N GLU A 509 -10.94 4.43 17.95
CA GLU A 509 -9.91 3.65 18.63
C GLU A 509 -8.94 4.57 19.38
N MET A 510 -8.89 4.43 20.70
CA MET A 510 -7.95 5.15 21.55
C MET A 510 -6.84 4.22 22.05
N THR A 511 -5.67 4.80 22.26
CA THR A 511 -4.48 4.11 22.78
C THR A 511 -4.16 4.62 24.17
N CYS A 512 -3.80 3.72 25.09
CA CYS A 512 -3.30 4.11 26.41
C CYS A 512 -1.96 4.83 26.29
N SER A 513 -1.76 5.94 27.02
CA SER A 513 -0.48 6.64 27.07
C SER A 513 0.62 5.75 27.65
N GLU A 514 1.88 5.99 27.26
CA GLU A 514 3.05 5.24 27.72
C GLU A 514 3.20 5.20 29.25
N ASP A 515 2.74 6.26 29.93
CA ASP A 515 2.77 6.38 31.38
C ASP A 515 1.53 5.78 32.08
N GLY A 516 0.57 5.24 31.32
CA GLY A 516 -0.63 4.57 31.82
C GLY A 516 -1.68 5.51 32.43
N LYS A 517 -1.54 6.83 32.28
CA LYS A 517 -2.39 7.83 32.98
C LYS A 517 -3.45 8.50 32.13
N ALA A 518 -3.43 8.30 30.81
CA ALA A 518 -4.37 8.92 29.90
C ALA A 518 -4.71 8.01 28.72
N TRP A 519 -5.89 8.21 28.14
CA TRP A 519 -6.20 7.67 26.83
C TRP A 519 -5.91 8.73 25.78
N THR A 520 -5.33 8.35 24.66
CA THR A 520 -4.98 9.27 23.58
C THR A 520 -5.60 8.86 22.25
N LEU A 521 -5.91 9.86 21.43
CA LEU A 521 -6.32 9.71 20.03
C LEU A 521 -5.45 10.67 19.22
N SER A 522 -4.68 10.17 18.25
CA SER A 522 -3.75 10.98 17.43
C SER A 522 -2.78 11.86 18.25
N GLY A 523 -2.40 11.41 19.46
CA GLY A 523 -1.51 12.12 20.37
C GLY A 523 -2.20 13.03 21.39
N ASP A 524 -3.48 13.36 21.18
CA ASP A 524 -4.24 14.21 22.11
C ASP A 524 -4.87 13.40 23.24
N THR A 525 -4.87 13.95 24.46
CA THR A 525 -5.47 13.31 25.63
C THR A 525 -6.99 13.42 25.62
N ILE A 526 -7.67 12.28 25.72
CA ILE A 526 -9.13 12.18 25.73
C ILE A 526 -9.63 11.99 27.16
N THR A 527 -10.54 12.87 27.59
CA THR A 527 -11.11 12.87 28.94
C THR A 527 -12.63 12.71 28.95
N THR A 528 -13.31 13.09 27.87
CA THR A 528 -14.75 12.85 27.69
C THR A 528 -15.02 12.25 26.31
N LEU A 529 -15.95 11.29 26.28
CA LEU A 529 -16.39 10.65 25.04
C LEU A 529 -17.91 10.42 25.06
N GLY A 530 -18.63 10.80 24.01
CA GLY A 530 -20.08 10.57 23.86
C GLY A 530 -20.45 10.13 22.45
N CYS A 531 -21.53 9.38 22.30
CA CYS A 531 -22.12 9.06 21.01
C CYS A 531 -23.42 9.86 20.88
N THR A 532 -23.61 10.60 19.77
CA THR A 532 -24.81 11.39 19.53
C THR A 532 -25.57 10.87 18.31
N ASN A 533 -26.89 10.74 18.46
CA ASN A 533 -27.83 10.52 17.37
C ASN A 533 -28.69 11.76 17.24
N GLY A 534 -28.18 12.75 16.52
CA GLY A 534 -28.84 14.03 16.33
C GLY A 534 -27.82 15.12 16.04
N VAL A 535 -28.04 15.84 14.95
CA VAL A 535 -27.29 17.05 14.62
C VAL A 535 -27.44 18.02 15.80
N VAL A 536 -26.37 18.30 16.56
CA VAL A 536 -26.38 19.44 17.47
C VAL A 536 -26.42 20.68 16.59
N ALA A 537 -27.60 21.26 16.44
CA ALA A 537 -27.67 22.61 15.94
C ALA A 537 -26.95 23.53 16.94
N PRO A 538 -26.04 24.41 16.48
CA PRO A 538 -25.57 25.50 17.32
C PRO A 538 -26.80 26.27 17.85
N ALA A 539 -26.79 26.59 19.13
CA ALA A 539 -27.93 27.25 19.79
C ALA A 539 -28.36 28.50 19.01
N GLY A 540 -29.53 28.47 18.35
CA GLY A 540 -30.05 29.64 17.62
C GLY A 540 -31.12 29.44 16.54
N CYS A 541 -31.33 28.25 15.99
CA CYS A 541 -32.15 28.14 14.76
C CYS A 541 -33.60 28.62 14.89
N ASN A 542 -33.88 29.77 14.26
CA ASN A 542 -35.21 30.27 13.94
C ASN A 542 -35.60 29.81 12.53
N ALA A 543 -36.88 29.85 12.18
CA ALA A 543 -37.31 29.61 10.80
C ALA A 543 -36.75 30.71 9.87
N CYS A 544 -35.99 30.32 8.85
CA CYS A 544 -35.61 31.22 7.77
C CYS A 544 -36.83 31.53 6.89
N THR A 545 -36.84 32.72 6.30
CA THR A 545 -37.79 32.98 5.20
C THR A 545 -37.34 32.18 3.97
N ASN A 546 -38.29 31.62 3.22
CA ASN A 546 -37.99 30.93 1.96
C ASN A 546 -37.09 31.80 1.07
N PRO A 547 -36.08 31.22 0.40
CA PRO A 547 -35.22 31.99 -0.48
C PRO A 547 -36.05 32.58 -1.63
N SER A 548 -35.63 33.74 -2.14
CA SER A 548 -36.25 34.28 -3.35
C SER A 548 -35.86 33.41 -4.54
N LEU A 549 -36.85 32.82 -5.23
CA LEU A 549 -36.64 32.00 -6.41
C LEU A 549 -36.87 32.81 -7.69
N THR A 550 -35.87 32.85 -8.57
CA THR A 550 -35.97 33.52 -9.88
C THR A 550 -35.71 32.51 -11.01
N PRO A 551 -36.73 32.09 -11.77
CA PRO A 551 -36.50 31.32 -12.99
C PRO A 551 -36.01 32.25 -14.12
N THR A 552 -35.02 31.81 -14.88
CA THR A 552 -34.49 32.51 -16.05
C THR A 552 -34.39 31.55 -17.24
N GLY A 553 -34.78 31.99 -18.44
CA GLY A 553 -34.82 31.10 -19.62
C GLY A 553 -35.94 30.06 -19.51
N THR A 554 -35.62 28.80 -19.83
CA THR A 554 -36.53 27.64 -19.68
C THR A 554 -36.42 26.95 -18.32
N GLY A 555 -35.50 27.39 -17.46
CA GLY A 555 -35.31 26.84 -16.12
C GLY A 555 -36.54 27.04 -15.23
N ALA A 556 -36.94 26.00 -14.49
CA ALA A 556 -38.08 26.03 -13.58
C ALA A 556 -37.70 25.40 -12.23
N PHE A 557 -38.20 25.99 -11.14
CA PHE A 557 -38.11 25.37 -9.83
C PHE A 557 -39.32 24.47 -9.58
N ASP A 558 -39.07 23.28 -9.02
CA ASP A 558 -40.11 22.53 -8.34
C ASP A 558 -40.56 23.26 -7.06
N PRO A 559 -41.74 22.93 -6.51
CA PRO A 559 -42.14 23.43 -5.20
C PRO A 559 -41.06 23.14 -4.15
N ILE A 560 -40.66 24.17 -3.39
CA ILE A 560 -39.73 24.00 -2.27
C ILE A 560 -40.33 22.99 -1.29
N ASN A 561 -39.59 21.92 -1.00
CA ASN A 561 -39.92 21.05 0.10
C ASN A 561 -39.29 21.62 1.37
N THR A 562 -40.09 21.84 2.41
CA THR A 562 -39.64 22.41 3.67
C THR A 562 -39.82 21.38 4.77
N ASP A 563 -38.72 20.92 5.34
CA ASP A 563 -38.72 20.05 6.51
C ASP A 563 -38.49 20.88 7.77
N ASN A 564 -39.49 20.89 8.65
CA ASN A 564 -39.46 21.55 9.96
C ASN A 564 -39.43 20.53 11.12
N SER A 565 -39.15 19.26 10.84
CA SER A 565 -39.09 18.21 11.85
C SER A 565 -37.80 18.23 12.67
N GLY A 566 -36.74 18.88 12.15
CA GLY A 566 -35.45 19.09 12.81
C GLY A 566 -35.34 20.41 13.61
N VAL A 567 -34.16 20.64 14.19
CA VAL A 567 -33.87 21.83 15.01
C VAL A 567 -33.73 23.10 14.16
N CYS A 568 -33.25 22.97 12.93
CA CYS A 568 -33.24 24.02 11.93
C CYS A 568 -34.19 23.63 10.80
N THR A 569 -34.88 24.61 10.21
CA THR A 569 -35.63 24.37 8.98
C THR A 569 -34.65 23.95 7.88
N VAL A 570 -34.93 22.83 7.23
CA VAL A 570 -34.22 22.37 6.04
C VAL A 570 -35.12 22.62 4.83
N ILE A 571 -34.55 23.09 3.74
CA ILE A 571 -35.23 23.15 2.45
C ILE A 571 -34.54 22.27 1.44
N THR A 572 -35.36 21.67 0.58
CA THR A 572 -34.90 21.05 -0.65
C THR A 572 -35.47 21.85 -1.82
N VAL A 573 -34.58 22.27 -2.72
CA VAL A 573 -34.92 23.03 -3.92
C VAL A 573 -34.40 22.28 -5.13
N THR A 574 -35.30 21.95 -6.06
CA THR A 574 -34.92 21.32 -7.34
C THR A 574 -35.11 22.32 -8.47
N CYS A 575 -34.02 22.60 -9.19
CA CYS A 575 -34.01 23.37 -10.43
C CYS A 575 -34.03 22.38 -11.60
N LYS A 576 -34.94 22.55 -12.55
CA LYS A 576 -35.09 21.71 -13.74
C LYS A 576 -34.89 22.52 -15.01
N GLY A 577 -34.20 21.93 -15.97
CA GLY A 577 -33.94 22.49 -17.29
C GLY A 577 -33.63 21.40 -18.31
N THR A 578 -32.92 21.76 -19.37
CA THR A 578 -32.40 20.78 -20.35
C THR A 578 -31.15 20.10 -19.79
N GLU A 579 -31.02 18.80 -20.02
CA GLU A 579 -29.82 17.99 -19.69
C GLU A 579 -28.53 18.69 -20.16
N GLY A 580 -27.59 18.91 -19.24
CA GLY A 580 -26.31 19.58 -19.49
C GLY A 580 -26.37 21.10 -19.67
N GLU A 581 -27.54 21.73 -19.59
CA GLU A 581 -27.70 23.19 -19.72
C GLU A 581 -28.31 23.84 -18.46
N THR A 582 -28.80 23.05 -17.51
CA THR A 582 -29.34 23.52 -16.24
C THR A 582 -28.24 24.09 -15.36
N LYS A 583 -28.46 25.31 -14.84
CA LYS A 583 -27.56 26.00 -13.90
C LYS A 583 -28.34 26.56 -12.72
N LEU A 584 -27.85 26.32 -11.51
CA LEU A 584 -28.40 26.88 -10.28
C LEU A 584 -27.41 27.91 -9.70
N LYS A 585 -27.84 29.16 -9.57
CA LYS A 585 -27.01 30.23 -8.99
C LYS A 585 -27.45 30.55 -7.57
N LEU A 586 -26.50 30.58 -6.65
CA LEU A 586 -26.68 30.96 -5.25
C LEU A 586 -26.21 32.41 -5.08
N PHE A 587 -27.12 33.28 -4.63
CA PHE A 587 -26.79 34.68 -4.32
C PHE A 587 -26.53 34.84 -2.82
N ASN A 588 -25.27 35.08 -2.48
CA ASN A 588 -24.81 35.26 -1.11
C ASN A 588 -25.14 36.66 -0.58
N VAL A 589 -25.18 36.78 0.75
CA VAL A 589 -25.26 38.04 1.50
C VAL A 589 -23.95 38.81 1.30
N GLY A 590 -23.84 39.56 0.20
CA GLY A 590 -22.60 40.26 -0.18
C GLY A 590 -22.34 40.36 -1.69
N ASN A 591 -23.27 39.90 -2.54
CA ASN A 591 -23.18 39.90 -4.01
C ASN A 591 -22.17 38.94 -4.63
N SER A 592 -21.59 37.98 -3.88
CA SER A 592 -20.93 36.84 -4.51
C SER A 592 -21.96 35.86 -5.04
N VAL A 593 -21.69 35.32 -6.24
CA VAL A 593 -22.54 34.34 -6.92
C VAL A 593 -21.75 33.06 -7.06
N LYS A 594 -22.27 31.96 -6.51
CA LYS A 594 -21.79 30.61 -6.82
C LYS A 594 -22.71 30.03 -7.88
N ASN A 595 -22.15 29.48 -8.94
CA ASN A 595 -22.89 28.73 -9.96
C ASN A 595 -22.67 27.24 -9.69
N LEU A 596 -23.75 26.47 -9.81
CA LEU A 596 -23.76 25.02 -9.85
C LEU A 596 -24.30 24.58 -11.21
N GLU A 597 -23.73 23.54 -11.78
CA GLU A 597 -24.13 22.91 -13.04
C GLU A 597 -24.77 21.52 -12.78
N ASP A 598 -25.52 21.04 -13.77
CA ASP A 598 -26.13 19.71 -13.79
C ASP A 598 -25.04 18.63 -13.69
N GLY A 599 -25.04 17.85 -12.60
CA GLY A 599 -23.95 16.93 -12.25
C GLY A 599 -23.05 17.36 -11.07
N ASP A 600 -23.13 18.61 -10.59
CA ASP A 600 -22.30 19.08 -9.47
C ASP A 600 -22.75 18.50 -8.10
N LEU A 601 -24.05 18.23 -7.94
CA LEU A 601 -24.65 17.79 -6.68
C LEU A 601 -25.22 16.37 -6.71
N ASP A 602 -25.51 15.87 -7.91
CA ASP A 602 -25.98 14.53 -8.19
C ASP A 602 -25.06 13.89 -9.25
N THR A 603 -24.90 12.58 -9.19
CA THR A 603 -24.00 11.84 -10.09
C THR A 603 -24.56 11.69 -11.51
N LEU A 604 -25.63 12.39 -11.84
CA LEU A 604 -26.39 12.25 -13.07
C LEU A 604 -26.60 13.63 -13.69
N ALA A 605 -26.07 13.86 -14.89
CA ALA A 605 -26.52 14.97 -15.72
C ALA A 605 -27.90 14.60 -16.30
N ASP A 606 -28.97 14.91 -15.57
CA ASP A 606 -30.34 14.54 -15.94
C ASP A 606 -31.24 15.76 -16.20
N GLY A 607 -30.64 16.95 -16.26
CA GLY A 607 -31.31 18.23 -16.39
C GLY A 607 -31.87 18.75 -15.07
N GLN A 608 -31.53 18.16 -13.92
CA GLN A 608 -32.00 18.58 -12.62
C GLN A 608 -30.83 18.85 -11.67
N ILE A 609 -30.99 19.88 -10.84
CA ILE A 609 -30.06 20.17 -9.74
C ILE A 609 -30.88 20.20 -8.46
N THR A 610 -30.61 19.29 -7.52
CA THR A 610 -31.27 19.24 -6.22
C THR A 610 -30.35 19.73 -5.10
N LEU A 611 -30.68 20.89 -4.53
CA LEU A 611 -29.97 21.51 -3.43
C LEU A 611 -30.71 21.25 -2.10
N THR A 612 -30.01 20.77 -1.08
CA THR A 612 -30.52 20.73 0.30
C THR A 612 -29.76 21.71 1.17
N ALA A 613 -30.47 22.63 1.84
CA ALA A 613 -29.86 23.69 2.64
C ALA A 613 -30.54 23.83 4.01
N THR A 614 -29.76 24.23 5.00
CA THR A 614 -30.19 24.39 6.40
C THR A 614 -30.22 25.86 6.77
N CYS A 615 -31.26 26.32 7.46
CA CYS A 615 -31.32 27.68 7.96
C CYS A 615 -30.18 27.95 8.97
N ASN A 616 -29.49 29.09 8.83
CA ASN A 616 -28.43 29.47 9.76
C ASN A 616 -28.98 29.85 11.15
N GLY A 617 -28.10 29.88 12.16
CA GLY A 617 -28.46 30.22 13.54
C GLY A 617 -29.06 31.63 13.71
N ASP A 618 -28.79 32.55 12.78
CA ASP A 618 -29.35 33.92 12.79
C ASP A 618 -30.75 34.01 12.17
N GLY A 619 -31.23 32.95 11.51
CA GLY A 619 -32.54 32.91 10.84
C GLY A 619 -32.65 33.82 9.61
N ASN A 620 -31.52 34.27 9.04
CA ASN A 620 -31.48 35.28 7.99
C ASN A 620 -30.91 34.78 6.65
N ALA A 621 -30.33 33.59 6.61
CA ALA A 621 -29.76 32.99 5.40
C ALA A 621 -29.78 31.46 5.47
N TRP A 622 -29.72 30.85 4.30
CA TRP A 622 -29.60 29.40 4.12
C TRP A 622 -28.13 29.03 3.99
N VAL A 623 -27.71 27.97 4.66
CA VAL A 623 -26.37 27.38 4.61
C VAL A 623 -26.45 26.12 3.76
N PHE A 624 -25.62 26.07 2.73
CA PHE A 624 -25.35 24.87 1.96
C PHE A 624 -23.89 24.50 2.17
N ASP A 625 -23.64 23.28 2.66
CA ASP A 625 -22.29 22.72 2.74
C ASP A 625 -21.97 22.06 1.40
N ALA A 626 -21.11 22.72 0.63
CA ALA A 626 -20.50 22.15 -0.55
C ALA A 626 -19.05 21.82 -0.20
N LEU A 627 -18.74 20.53 -0.07
CA LEU A 627 -17.36 20.03 0.04
C LEU A 627 -16.57 20.68 1.19
N GLY A 628 -17.20 20.90 2.35
CA GLY A 628 -16.53 21.43 3.55
C GLY A 628 -16.46 22.96 3.62
N THR A 629 -17.22 23.67 2.79
CA THR A 629 -17.36 25.13 2.89
C THR A 629 -18.82 25.56 3.01
N ASP A 630 -19.13 26.27 4.09
CA ASP A 630 -20.46 26.83 4.33
C ASP A 630 -20.74 28.01 3.39
N ILE A 631 -21.65 27.81 2.44
CA ILE A 631 -22.15 28.87 1.56
C ILE A 631 -23.46 29.42 2.11
N LEU A 632 -23.45 30.69 2.50
CA LEU A 632 -24.65 31.44 2.88
C LEU A 632 -25.38 31.96 1.63
N PHE A 633 -26.70 31.85 1.56
CA PHE A 633 -27.49 32.43 0.47
C PHE A 633 -28.89 32.88 0.89
N THR A 634 -29.46 33.83 0.13
CA THR A 634 -30.82 34.37 0.36
C THR A 634 -31.71 34.29 -0.87
N ALA A 635 -31.13 34.07 -2.05
CA ALA A 635 -31.86 33.92 -3.29
C ALA A 635 -31.20 32.86 -4.18
N LEU A 636 -32.02 32.23 -5.02
CA LEU A 636 -31.62 31.24 -6.01
C LEU A 636 -32.13 31.67 -7.39
N GLU A 637 -31.30 31.50 -8.41
CA GLU A 637 -31.71 31.61 -9.82
C GLU A 637 -31.54 30.26 -10.51
N CYS A 638 -32.61 29.77 -11.13
CA CYS A 638 -32.58 28.56 -11.95
C CYS A 638 -32.57 28.98 -13.41
N ALA A 639 -31.49 28.71 -14.11
CA ALA A 639 -31.32 29.02 -15.52
C ALA A 639 -31.19 27.74 -16.34
N SER A 640 -31.70 27.78 -17.56
CA SER A 640 -31.40 26.81 -18.62
C SER A 640 -31.15 27.61 -19.89
N ALA A 641 -30.16 27.19 -20.69
CA ALA A 641 -29.75 27.88 -21.91
C ALA A 641 -30.88 27.97 -22.96
#